data_AF-A0A3M1YMW4-F1
#
_entry.id   AF-A0A3M1YMW4-F1
#
_cell.length_a   1.000
_cell.length_b   1.000
_cell.length_c   1.000
_cell.angle_alpha   90.00
_cell.angle_beta   90.00
_cell.angle_gamma   90.00
#
_symmetry.space_group_name_H-M   'P 1'
#
loop_
_entity.id
_entity.type
_entity.pdbx_description
1 polymer ?
#
loop_
_entity_poly.entity_id
_entity_poly.type
_entity_poly.pdbx_seq_one_letter_code
_entity_poly.pdbx_strand_id
1 'polypeptide(L)'
;MRVPNFRLYKKTSAINASNTYKLPLETFLQRLSLAGFKISPAQRINLLKVLQSTGSHLVDRPEDLKYVLCPLIAQNAAEQARFYVLFDRFIEESRVEIETQKWWERIPPYAWILAAALFLGGLGWWLGSRFPGNGETSPALFIGHPGTVAVGDTVVFQNILQNLDSAHLSVRWEILHPQKDTIEHLDTTHWHLTYVVPPPGEIPQKRVRLIGEDLLHHWRDTVESLFSIQCPDLPRATIEIENPTLAAGQTARFFAQTTEDTSALEFDWDFDDGTTRHGIRAEHVFSRAGNFTVGLKVRRKIADGACTTTLSRSVSVGTDRALPAFVSLESDSLRPTARFGVGMWLILALLGACSAWFWWRWAQRAAPPPPDAEADSVFRAAEVLPDRGPYFIPFQNQETRIRYEQDLYRFADVLRIRQAGSRKEVDVVKTLRASIEQGGFPDFKFKTNTIPTEYLVLIDRQSPNSHQSKLYEYLISFLKDKDVLVQTFYYNQYFHSFWNEAFPNGVSPEVLVRQYPHHRLLIMGDAHDLIDQSESREIRLRPDMLRMVESWKYRLLLTPLPESAWRFQEAVLHRHFFLFPSNMEGLMQAVRFLQSGRTEEDFLPFEKWREIVRNPEPEPQIQYRRWRTAADHRDYLKDQPALFQWLCALTIYPKPTWELTIAIGDALRPFGVEVNYENLLTLARIPWLREGRISEKLRLELRQFLEPEIETAAREACLRELEAVGKLVENSQAAREWMTEKTLQKFSIAPDDSESQTLLRALFHKGWLGKRHLSQLENTWARYQERKNRASFM
;
A
#
# COMPACT_ATOMS: atom_id res chain seq x y z
N MET A 1 18.84 42.88 -38.29
CA MET A 1 17.75 42.35 -37.44
C MET A 1 18.35 41.34 -36.46
N ARG A 2 18.31 41.60 -35.14
CA ARG A 2 18.74 40.61 -34.13
C ARG A 2 17.67 39.51 -34.07
N VAL A 3 18.03 38.30 -34.46
CA VAL A 3 17.15 37.11 -34.36
C VAL A 3 17.29 36.54 -32.95
N PRO A 4 16.19 36.22 -32.24
CA PRO A 4 16.25 35.79 -30.84
C PRO A 4 16.84 34.39 -30.67
N ASN A 5 17.63 34.19 -29.60
CA ASN A 5 18.08 32.86 -29.16
C ASN A 5 16.86 32.01 -28.78
N PHE A 6 16.62 30.91 -29.50
CA PHE A 6 15.50 30.02 -29.25
C PHE A 6 15.80 29.14 -28.03
N ARG A 7 15.00 29.28 -26.97
CA ARG A 7 15.07 28.42 -25.78
C ARG A 7 13.83 27.54 -25.74
N LEU A 8 14.02 26.23 -25.81
CA LEU A 8 12.94 25.26 -25.63
C LEU A 8 12.64 25.15 -24.12
N TYR A 9 11.49 25.65 -23.67
CA TYR A 9 11.04 25.50 -22.29
C TYR A 9 9.83 24.58 -22.23
N LYS A 10 9.88 23.56 -21.37
CA LYS A 10 8.69 22.86 -20.88
C LYS A 10 8.23 23.56 -19.60
N LYS A 11 6.97 23.98 -19.53
CA LYS A 11 6.37 24.56 -18.33
C LYS A 11 5.43 23.52 -17.71
N THR A 12 5.97 22.53 -17.00
CA THR A 12 5.16 21.62 -16.16
C THR A 12 5.88 21.28 -14.87
N SER A 13 5.08 21.33 -13.80
CA SER A 13 5.38 21.05 -12.39
C SER A 13 5.78 19.59 -12.14
N ALA A 14 6.58 19.42 -11.07
CA ALA A 14 6.98 18.18 -10.39
C ALA A 14 8.20 17.43 -10.97
N ILE A 15 9.29 17.52 -10.20
CA ILE A 15 10.27 16.45 -9.88
C ILE A 15 10.51 15.47 -11.04
N ASN A 16 11.34 15.86 -12.00
CA ASN A 16 12.29 14.98 -12.73
C ASN A 16 13.18 15.86 -13.63
N ALA A 17 14.46 15.47 -13.73
CA ALA A 17 15.52 16.20 -14.42
C ALA A 17 15.13 16.58 -15.86
N SER A 18 15.29 17.85 -16.23
CA SER A 18 15.20 18.30 -17.64
C SER A 18 16.55 18.83 -18.10
N ASN A 19 17.19 18.11 -19.03
CA ASN A 19 18.33 18.64 -19.78
C ASN A 19 17.86 19.87 -20.54
N THR A 20 18.45 21.04 -20.28
CA THR A 20 18.08 22.27 -20.98
C THR A 20 18.97 22.45 -22.20
N TYR A 21 18.45 22.14 -23.39
CA TYR A 21 19.17 22.35 -24.64
C TYR A 21 19.04 23.82 -25.08
N LYS A 22 20.15 24.56 -25.08
CA LYS A 22 20.23 25.81 -25.86
C LYS A 22 20.62 25.40 -27.27
N LEU A 23 19.69 25.49 -28.22
CA LEU A 23 20.01 25.37 -29.65
C LEU A 23 20.30 26.78 -30.20
N PRO A 24 21.57 27.22 -30.27
CA PRO A 24 21.91 28.43 -31.00
C PRO A 24 21.79 28.14 -32.50
N LEU A 25 20.56 28.31 -33.02
CA LEU A 25 20.20 27.99 -34.40
C LEU A 25 21.13 28.69 -35.41
N GLU A 26 21.59 29.90 -35.08
CA GLU A 26 22.53 30.64 -35.93
C GLU A 26 23.86 29.91 -36.11
N THR A 27 24.42 29.41 -35.01
CA THR A 27 25.67 28.66 -35.01
C THR A 27 25.52 27.35 -35.77
N PHE A 28 24.36 26.70 -35.65
CA PHE A 28 24.04 25.49 -36.40
C PHE A 28 23.93 25.76 -37.92
N LEU A 29 23.18 26.79 -38.32
CA LEU A 29 23.02 27.17 -39.73
C LEU A 29 24.36 27.61 -40.35
N GLN A 30 25.21 28.29 -39.58
CA GLN A 30 26.54 28.66 -40.01
C GLN A 30 27.42 27.42 -40.27
N ARG A 31 27.38 26.41 -39.40
CA ARG A 31 28.09 25.13 -39.59
C ARG A 31 27.61 24.38 -40.83
N LEU A 32 26.30 24.35 -41.08
CA LEU A 32 25.76 23.74 -42.30
C LEU A 32 26.23 24.49 -43.56
N SER A 33 26.26 25.83 -43.53
CA SER A 33 26.77 26.61 -44.66
C SER A 33 28.27 26.35 -44.92
N LEU A 34 29.08 26.20 -43.86
CA LEU A 34 30.50 25.84 -43.94
C LEU A 34 30.70 24.41 -44.47
N ALA A 35 29.75 23.50 -44.19
CA ALA A 35 29.75 22.13 -44.71
C ALA A 35 29.22 22.03 -46.16
N GLY A 36 28.93 23.17 -46.82
CA GLY A 36 28.55 23.22 -48.23
C GLY A 36 27.04 23.19 -48.50
N PHE A 37 26.18 23.26 -47.48
CA PHE A 37 24.73 23.33 -47.68
C PHE A 37 24.30 24.75 -48.09
N LYS A 38 23.67 24.89 -49.26
CA LYS A 38 23.11 26.18 -49.73
C LYS A 38 21.75 26.43 -49.11
N ILE A 39 21.70 27.21 -48.03
CA ILE A 39 20.45 27.53 -47.32
C ILE A 39 19.92 28.87 -47.83
N SER A 40 18.77 28.85 -48.50
CA SER A 40 18.11 30.07 -48.96
C SER A 40 17.44 30.84 -47.81
N PRO A 41 17.23 32.18 -47.95
CA PRO A 41 16.49 32.96 -46.96
C PRO A 41 15.07 32.42 -46.69
N ALA A 42 14.42 31.86 -47.70
CA ALA A 42 13.09 31.23 -47.56
C ALA A 42 13.14 29.95 -46.72
N GLN A 43 14.15 29.09 -46.93
CA GLN A 43 14.35 27.88 -46.12
C GLN A 43 14.61 28.22 -44.65
N ARG A 44 15.36 29.29 -44.38
CA ARG A 44 15.61 29.76 -43.01
C ARG A 44 14.34 30.17 -42.27
N ILE A 45 13.40 30.84 -42.95
CA ILE A 45 12.10 31.21 -42.38
C ILE A 45 11.24 29.96 -42.12
N ASN A 46 11.23 29.00 -43.04
CA ASN A 46 10.48 27.75 -42.88
C ASN A 46 11.04 26.90 -41.72
N LEU A 47 12.37 26.82 -41.57
CA LEU A 47 13.01 26.16 -40.44
C LEU A 47 12.60 26.79 -39.11
N LEU A 48 12.57 28.12 -39.03
CA LEU A 48 12.11 28.84 -37.85
C LEU A 48 10.64 28.57 -37.53
N LYS A 49 9.77 28.51 -38.54
CA LYS A 49 8.34 28.18 -38.36
C LYS A 49 8.14 26.76 -37.85
N VAL A 50 8.86 25.79 -38.40
CA VAL A 50 8.77 24.37 -38.00
C VAL A 50 9.32 24.16 -36.59
N LEU A 51 10.42 24.83 -36.23
CA LEU A 51 10.93 24.80 -34.86
C LEU A 51 9.98 25.48 -33.86
N GLN A 52 9.27 26.54 -34.26
CA GLN A 52 8.24 27.17 -33.46
C GLN A 52 7.00 26.29 -33.25
N SER A 53 6.57 25.55 -34.27
CA SER A 53 5.37 24.69 -34.18
C SER A 53 5.63 23.34 -33.53
N THR A 54 6.75 22.71 -33.85
CA THR A 54 7.00 21.29 -33.56
C THR A 54 8.05 21.10 -32.46
N GLY A 55 8.90 22.10 -32.23
CA GLY A 55 9.98 22.05 -31.24
C GLY A 55 9.50 21.88 -29.80
N SER A 56 8.27 22.30 -29.47
CA SER A 56 7.66 22.13 -28.13
C SER A 56 7.28 20.67 -27.81
N HIS A 57 6.95 19.86 -28.82
CA HIS A 57 6.58 18.46 -28.65
C HIS A 57 7.79 17.52 -28.59
N LEU A 58 8.92 17.91 -29.19
CA LEU A 58 10.15 17.11 -29.26
C LEU A 58 11.19 17.51 -28.20
N VAL A 59 10.80 18.28 -27.17
CA VAL A 59 11.69 18.73 -26.09
C VAL A 59 12.29 17.56 -25.30
N ASP A 60 11.53 16.47 -25.15
CA ASP A 60 11.96 15.28 -24.40
C ASP A 60 12.92 14.37 -25.23
N ARG A 61 12.97 14.53 -26.57
CA ARG A 61 13.85 13.80 -27.50
C ARG A 61 14.39 14.73 -28.61
N PRO A 62 15.37 15.59 -28.30
CA PRO A 62 15.88 16.59 -29.26
C PRO A 62 16.68 15.97 -30.41
N GLU A 63 17.17 14.74 -30.26
CA GLU A 63 17.83 13.97 -31.30
C GLU A 63 16.89 13.66 -32.48
N ASP A 64 15.59 13.55 -32.23
CA ASP A 64 14.58 13.29 -33.26
C ASP A 64 14.30 14.53 -34.14
N LEU A 65 14.76 15.73 -33.74
CA LEU A 65 14.62 16.95 -34.56
C LEU A 65 15.36 16.84 -35.88
N LYS A 66 16.41 16.01 -35.98
CA LYS A 66 17.14 15.83 -37.24
C LYS A 66 16.24 15.29 -38.35
N TYR A 67 15.28 14.42 -38.02
CA TYR A 67 14.36 13.83 -38.99
C TYR A 67 13.32 14.83 -39.50
N VAL A 68 13.00 15.84 -38.70
CA VAL A 68 12.05 16.92 -39.07
C VAL A 68 12.76 18.01 -39.87
N LEU A 69 14.01 18.31 -39.55
CA LEU A 69 14.76 19.40 -40.18
C LEU A 69 15.47 18.97 -41.47
N CYS A 70 15.91 17.72 -41.57
CA CYS A 70 16.64 17.20 -42.72
C CYS A 70 15.87 17.36 -44.05
N PRO A 71 14.56 17.03 -44.14
CA PRO A 71 13.80 17.15 -45.40
C PRO A 71 13.70 18.59 -45.94
N LEU A 72 13.92 19.59 -45.10
CA LEU A 72 13.86 21.00 -45.49
C LEU A 72 15.18 21.50 -46.11
N ILE A 73 16.28 20.77 -45.90
CA ILE A 73 17.65 21.21 -46.20
C ILE A 73 18.35 20.26 -47.17
N ALA A 74 18.30 18.94 -46.93
CA ALA A 74 18.95 17.95 -47.78
C ALA A 74 18.10 17.65 -49.02
N GLN A 75 18.73 17.65 -50.20
CA GLN A 75 18.05 17.36 -51.47
C GLN A 75 18.33 15.95 -51.99
N ASN A 76 19.32 15.26 -51.42
CA ASN A 76 19.72 13.91 -51.80
C ASN A 76 20.15 13.07 -50.59
N ALA A 77 20.24 11.76 -50.77
CA ALA A 77 20.56 10.82 -49.69
C ALA A 77 21.96 11.03 -49.07
N ALA A 78 22.93 11.49 -49.87
CA ALA A 78 24.29 11.76 -49.39
C ALA A 78 24.35 13.01 -48.50
N GLU A 79 23.60 14.05 -48.85
CA GLU A 79 23.39 15.26 -48.04
C GLU A 79 22.64 14.95 -46.75
N GLN A 80 21.63 14.07 -46.81
CA GLN A 80 20.89 13.63 -45.63
C GLN A 80 21.79 12.92 -44.61
N ALA A 81 22.64 11.98 -45.07
CA ALA A 81 23.59 11.30 -44.19
C ALA A 81 24.58 12.29 -43.55
N ARG A 82 25.10 13.25 -44.31
CA ARG A 82 25.99 14.31 -43.79
C ARG A 82 25.28 15.23 -42.81
N PHE A 83 24.03 15.57 -43.08
CA PHE A 83 23.21 16.41 -42.21
C PHE A 83 23.00 15.74 -40.85
N TYR A 84 22.67 14.45 -40.81
CA TYR A 84 22.50 13.70 -39.56
C TYR A 84 23.78 13.69 -38.72
N VAL A 85 24.93 13.41 -39.33
CA VAL A 85 26.21 13.40 -38.60
C VAL A 85 26.55 14.78 -38.02
N LEU A 86 26.32 15.85 -38.78
CA LEU A 86 26.56 17.22 -38.32
C LEU A 86 25.58 17.66 -37.23
N PHE A 87 24.32 17.23 -37.32
CA PHE A 87 23.31 17.52 -36.31
C PHE A 87 23.58 16.79 -35.00
N ASP A 88 23.93 15.51 -35.07
CA ASP A 88 24.22 14.69 -33.87
C ASP A 88 25.44 15.25 -33.12
N ARG A 89 26.53 15.57 -33.83
CA ARG A 89 27.71 16.22 -33.24
C ARG A 89 27.36 17.58 -32.64
N PHE A 90 26.50 18.37 -33.29
CA PHE A 90 26.08 19.67 -32.76
C PHE A 90 25.24 19.53 -31.48
N ILE A 91 24.33 18.55 -31.42
CA ILE A 91 23.52 18.29 -30.22
C ILE A 91 24.42 17.85 -29.06
N GLU A 92 25.37 16.96 -29.31
CA GLU A 92 26.33 16.47 -28.32
C GLU A 92 27.18 17.60 -27.74
N GLU A 93 27.71 18.50 -28.58
CA GLU A 93 28.46 19.69 -28.12
C GLU A 93 27.59 20.74 -27.43
N SER A 94 26.31 20.83 -27.78
CA SER A 94 25.36 21.79 -27.18
C SER A 94 24.78 21.29 -25.85
N ARG A 95 25.07 20.05 -25.46
CA ARG A 95 24.64 19.44 -24.21
C ARG A 95 25.43 20.06 -23.07
N VAL A 96 24.81 20.98 -22.35
CA VAL A 96 25.33 21.46 -21.06
C VAL A 96 24.98 20.43 -20.02
N GLU A 97 25.97 19.67 -19.53
CA GLU A 97 25.80 18.86 -18.31
C GLU A 97 25.55 19.81 -17.14
N ILE A 98 24.33 19.78 -16.61
CA ILE A 98 24.07 20.34 -15.29
C ILE A 98 24.50 19.26 -14.31
N GLU A 99 25.69 19.40 -13.74
CA GLU A 99 26.08 18.67 -12.52
C GLU A 99 24.94 18.80 -11.50
N THR A 100 24.35 17.66 -11.14
CA THR A 100 23.34 17.59 -10.09
C THR A 100 24.03 17.69 -8.73
N GLN A 101 24.43 18.91 -8.38
CA GLN A 101 24.78 19.27 -7.02
C GLN A 101 23.55 19.08 -6.12
N LYS A 102 23.74 18.41 -4.98
CA LYS A 102 22.68 18.08 -4.01
C LYS A 102 21.99 19.35 -3.49
N TRP A 103 20.73 19.21 -3.10
CA TRP A 103 19.74 20.30 -2.99
C TRP A 103 20.01 21.40 -1.95
N TRP A 104 20.89 21.20 -0.96
CA TRP A 104 21.22 22.24 0.03
C TRP A 104 22.35 23.18 -0.40
N GLU A 105 23.15 22.83 -1.42
CA GLU A 105 24.23 23.69 -1.93
C GLU A 105 23.75 24.73 -2.97
N ARG A 106 22.47 24.69 -3.35
CA ARG A 106 21.83 25.68 -4.25
C ARG A 106 20.95 26.70 -3.52
N ILE A 107 21.00 26.78 -2.19
CA ILE A 107 20.25 27.79 -1.47
C ILE A 107 21.05 29.10 -1.55
N PRO A 108 20.59 30.12 -2.31
CA PRO A 108 21.33 31.36 -2.45
C PRO A 108 21.41 32.10 -1.09
N PRO A 109 22.42 32.95 -0.84
CA PRO A 109 22.61 33.60 0.47
C PRO A 109 21.38 34.41 0.93
N TYR A 110 20.57 34.93 0.01
CA TYR A 110 19.31 35.61 0.31
C TYR A 110 18.14 34.68 0.67
N ALA A 111 18.21 33.38 0.37
CA ALA A 111 17.20 32.40 0.77
C ALA A 111 17.34 31.99 2.25
N TRP A 112 18.56 32.06 2.82
CA TRP A 112 18.76 32.02 4.27
C TRP A 112 18.21 33.27 4.97
N ILE A 113 18.29 34.42 4.31
CA ILE A 113 17.72 35.69 4.79
C ILE A 113 16.18 35.67 4.69
N LEU A 114 15.59 35.08 3.65
CA LEU A 114 14.13 34.87 3.51
C LEU A 114 13.58 33.82 4.47
N ALA A 115 14.33 32.76 4.78
CA ALA A 115 13.99 31.80 5.84
C ALA A 115 14.05 32.46 7.23
N ALA A 116 15.04 33.32 7.48
CA ALA A 116 15.11 34.15 8.69
C ALA A 116 13.98 35.18 8.76
N ALA A 117 13.57 35.79 7.64
CA ALA A 117 12.45 36.73 7.58
C ALA A 117 11.08 36.07 7.73
N LEU A 118 10.88 34.83 7.23
CA LEU A 118 9.67 34.05 7.45
C LEU A 118 9.60 33.46 8.87
N PHE A 119 10.75 33.13 9.46
CA PHE A 119 10.84 32.77 10.87
C PHE A 119 10.53 33.98 11.76
N LEU A 120 11.10 35.16 11.47
CA LEU A 120 10.81 36.42 12.17
C LEU A 120 9.40 36.96 11.91
N GLY A 121 8.82 36.73 10.74
CA GLY A 121 7.42 37.03 10.41
C GLY A 121 6.42 36.06 11.05
N GLY A 122 6.78 34.78 11.16
CA GLY A 122 6.04 33.80 11.95
C GLY A 122 6.13 34.07 13.45
N LEU A 123 7.29 34.54 13.93
CA LEU A 123 7.50 35.03 15.30
C LEU A 123 6.73 36.33 15.55
N GLY A 124 6.69 37.26 14.59
CA GLY A 124 5.94 38.52 14.65
C GLY A 124 4.43 38.35 14.54
N TRP A 125 3.94 37.31 13.86
CA TRP A 125 2.54 36.93 13.82
C TRP A 125 2.14 36.08 15.04
N TRP A 126 3.07 35.29 15.62
CA TRP A 126 2.92 34.65 16.93
C TRP A 126 2.93 35.67 18.10
N LEU A 127 3.69 36.77 17.97
CA LEU A 127 3.72 37.91 18.90
C LEU A 127 2.55 38.89 18.68
N GLY A 128 2.17 39.17 17.43
CA GLY A 128 0.98 39.98 17.07
C GLY A 128 -0.34 39.26 17.33
N SER A 129 -0.33 37.93 17.43
CA SER A 129 -1.41 37.09 17.97
C SER A 129 -1.30 36.85 19.48
N ARG A 130 -0.44 37.60 20.18
CA ARG A 130 -0.54 37.85 21.63
C ARG A 130 -0.11 39.29 22.00
N PHE A 131 -0.92 40.24 21.57
CA PHE A 131 -1.09 41.59 22.12
C PHE A 131 -0.08 42.68 21.70
N PRO A 132 -0.50 43.68 20.89
CA PRO A 132 0.10 45.00 20.96
C PRO A 132 -0.26 45.61 22.32
N GLY A 133 0.75 45.71 23.19
CA GLY A 133 0.63 46.32 24.50
C GLY A 133 0.63 47.84 24.41
N ASN A 134 -0.24 48.46 25.18
CA ASN A 134 0.00 49.81 25.69
C ASN A 134 0.24 49.68 27.19
N GLY A 135 1.48 49.94 27.58
CA GLY A 135 1.85 50.11 28.98
C GLY A 135 1.72 51.57 29.34
N GLU A 136 0.79 51.87 30.24
CA GLU A 136 0.87 52.92 31.26
C GLU A 136 -0.31 52.65 32.22
N THR A 137 0.00 52.23 33.45
CA THR A 137 -1.03 51.93 34.45
C THR A 137 -1.58 53.23 35.00
N SER A 138 -2.75 53.63 34.53
CA SER A 138 -3.53 54.69 35.15
C SER A 138 -4.02 54.26 36.54
N PRO A 139 -4.10 55.18 37.51
CA PRO A 139 -4.78 54.92 38.78
C PRO A 139 -6.23 54.48 38.55
N ALA A 140 -6.75 53.54 39.37
CA ALA A 140 -8.09 52.99 39.23
C ALA A 140 -8.77 52.75 40.59
N LEU A 141 -10.06 53.08 40.67
CA LEU A 141 -10.95 52.75 41.79
C LEU A 141 -11.64 51.40 41.57
N PHE A 142 -12.03 50.71 42.64
CA PHE A 142 -12.84 49.49 42.58
C PHE A 142 -13.85 49.42 43.73
N ILE A 143 -15.02 48.83 43.46
CA ILE A 143 -16.07 48.57 44.46
C ILE A 143 -16.07 47.08 44.81
N GLY A 144 -15.76 46.74 46.06
CA GLY A 144 -15.94 45.40 46.61
C GLY A 144 -17.35 45.21 47.19
N HIS A 145 -18.11 44.22 46.71
CA HIS A 145 -19.41 43.86 47.25
C HIS A 145 -19.76 42.37 47.00
N PRO A 146 -20.66 41.76 47.79
CA PRO A 146 -20.98 40.33 47.72
C PRO A 146 -21.85 39.87 46.52
N GLY A 147 -22.10 40.74 45.54
CA GLY A 147 -22.83 40.40 44.30
C GLY A 147 -24.36 40.26 44.44
N THR A 148 -24.82 39.32 45.26
CA THR A 148 -26.25 39.06 45.53
C THR A 148 -26.56 39.26 47.00
N VAL A 149 -27.66 39.94 47.31
CA VAL A 149 -27.99 40.34 48.69
C VAL A 149 -29.44 40.02 49.01
N ALA A 150 -29.72 39.49 50.20
CA ALA A 150 -31.09 39.26 50.64
C ALA A 150 -31.74 40.55 51.15
N VAL A 151 -33.07 40.58 51.09
CA VAL A 151 -33.87 41.69 51.58
C VAL A 151 -33.71 41.81 53.10
N GLY A 152 -33.40 43.02 53.61
CA GLY A 152 -33.19 43.29 55.03
C GLY A 152 -31.75 43.11 55.54
N ASP A 153 -30.83 42.58 54.70
CA ASP A 153 -29.41 42.49 55.07
C ASP A 153 -28.72 43.86 55.02
N THR A 154 -27.71 44.03 55.87
CA THR A 154 -26.83 45.21 55.87
C THR A 154 -25.55 44.89 55.11
N VAL A 155 -25.33 45.56 53.98
CA VAL A 155 -24.15 45.35 53.11
C VAL A 155 -23.17 46.49 53.25
N VAL A 156 -21.89 46.14 53.28
CA VAL A 156 -20.81 47.12 53.25
C VAL A 156 -20.13 47.06 51.88
N PHE A 157 -20.22 48.14 51.11
CA PHE A 157 -19.51 48.35 49.86
C PHE A 157 -18.14 48.95 50.18
N GLN A 158 -17.08 48.23 49.80
CA GLN A 158 -15.70 48.62 50.09
C GLN A 158 -15.08 49.39 48.91
N ASN A 159 -14.54 50.57 49.18
CA ASN A 159 -13.66 51.28 48.25
C ASN A 159 -12.27 50.63 48.28
N ILE A 160 -11.82 50.10 47.15
CA ILE A 160 -10.51 49.49 46.98
C ILE A 160 -9.73 50.36 45.99
N LEU A 161 -8.66 51.01 46.46
CA LEU A 161 -7.76 51.80 45.61
C LEU A 161 -6.55 51.00 45.18
N GLN A 162 -6.12 51.25 43.94
CA GLN A 162 -4.90 50.71 43.38
C GLN A 162 -4.05 51.84 42.80
N ASN A 163 -2.78 51.90 43.22
CA ASN A 163 -1.77 52.86 42.74
C ASN A 163 -2.11 54.34 42.96
N LEU A 164 -2.73 54.67 44.10
CA LEU A 164 -3.03 56.02 44.57
C LEU A 164 -2.93 56.06 46.10
N ASP A 165 -2.47 57.19 46.64
CA ASP A 165 -2.38 57.40 48.09
C ASP A 165 -3.70 57.99 48.63
N SER A 166 -4.21 57.48 49.75
CA SER A 166 -5.57 57.82 50.24
C SER A 166 -5.68 59.19 50.90
N ALA A 167 -4.55 59.87 51.14
CA ALA A 167 -4.47 61.08 51.95
C ALA A 167 -5.16 62.32 51.34
N HIS A 168 -5.36 62.35 50.02
CA HIS A 168 -5.89 63.52 49.29
C HIS A 168 -7.12 63.23 48.43
N LEU A 169 -7.72 62.05 48.62
CA LEU A 169 -8.85 61.58 47.84
C LEU A 169 -10.18 61.87 48.54
N SER A 170 -11.10 62.55 47.85
CA SER A 170 -12.49 62.67 48.27
C SER A 170 -13.34 61.60 47.58
N VAL A 171 -14.27 60.98 48.32
CA VAL A 171 -15.04 59.82 47.86
C VAL A 171 -16.53 60.08 48.00
N ARG A 172 -17.29 59.78 46.96
CA ARG A 172 -18.75 59.91 46.90
C ARG A 172 -19.38 58.61 46.40
N TRP A 173 -20.31 58.09 47.19
CA TRP A 173 -21.08 56.89 46.90
C TRP A 173 -22.51 57.23 46.55
N GLU A 174 -23.02 56.66 45.46
CA GLU A 174 -24.40 56.79 45.00
C GLU A 174 -25.01 55.41 44.74
N ILE A 175 -26.23 55.18 45.21
CA ILE A 175 -27.05 54.03 44.77
C ILE A 175 -28.13 54.57 43.84
N LEU A 176 -28.18 53.99 42.64
CA LEU A 176 -29.01 54.42 41.52
C LEU A 176 -29.96 53.30 41.10
N HIS A 177 -31.10 53.70 40.55
CA HIS A 177 -31.99 52.78 39.87
C HIS A 177 -31.32 52.23 38.58
N PRO A 178 -31.48 50.94 38.24
CA PRO A 178 -30.71 50.31 37.15
C PRO A 178 -31.01 50.88 35.76
N GLN A 179 -32.20 51.44 35.53
CA GLN A 179 -32.65 51.93 34.22
C GLN A 179 -32.97 53.44 34.19
N LYS A 180 -33.01 54.08 35.35
CA LYS A 180 -33.27 55.52 35.51
C LYS A 180 -32.13 56.05 36.35
N ASP A 181 -31.38 57.06 35.90
CA ASP A 181 -30.21 57.58 36.63
C ASP A 181 -30.62 58.42 37.86
N THR A 182 -31.71 58.04 38.52
CA THR A 182 -32.25 58.66 39.73
C THR A 182 -31.50 58.13 40.94
N ILE A 183 -30.92 59.06 41.72
CA ILE A 183 -30.16 58.75 42.93
C ILE A 183 -31.14 58.40 44.06
N GLU A 184 -31.06 57.19 44.58
CA GLU A 184 -31.90 56.68 45.68
C GLU A 184 -31.21 56.83 47.05
N HIS A 185 -29.88 56.74 47.08
CA HIS A 185 -29.09 56.91 48.30
C HIS A 185 -27.73 57.55 47.97
N LEU A 186 -27.25 58.45 48.83
CA LEU A 186 -26.01 59.20 48.66
C LEU A 186 -25.24 59.23 49.98
N ASP A 187 -23.97 58.83 49.96
CA ASP A 187 -23.03 58.98 51.07
C ASP A 187 -21.72 59.58 50.57
N THR A 188 -21.32 60.71 51.14
CA THR A 188 -20.06 61.41 50.81
C THR A 188 -19.08 61.45 51.99
N THR A 189 -19.45 60.84 53.10
CA THR A 189 -18.73 60.98 54.38
C THR A 189 -17.91 59.76 54.73
N HIS A 190 -18.36 58.57 54.32
CA HIS A 190 -17.70 57.33 54.68
C HIS A 190 -16.85 56.78 53.54
N TRP A 191 -15.69 56.24 53.92
CA TRP A 191 -14.79 55.55 52.99
C TRP A 191 -15.42 54.26 52.42
N HIS A 192 -16.24 53.58 53.23
CA HIS A 192 -17.02 52.41 52.86
C HIS A 192 -18.49 52.72 53.05
N LEU A 193 -19.33 52.41 52.06
CA LEU A 193 -20.76 52.63 52.13
C LEU A 193 -21.43 51.46 52.86
N THR A 194 -22.15 51.74 53.94
CA THR A 194 -23.01 50.75 54.60
C THR A 194 -24.46 50.98 54.19
N TYR A 195 -25.09 49.98 53.58
CA TYR A 195 -26.43 50.08 53.01
C TYR A 195 -27.31 48.93 53.50
N VAL A 196 -28.46 49.26 54.09
CA VAL A 196 -29.49 48.27 54.48
C VAL A 196 -30.42 48.08 53.29
N VAL A 197 -30.54 46.83 52.80
CA VAL A 197 -31.28 46.55 51.57
C VAL A 197 -32.79 46.66 51.78
N PRO A 198 -33.48 47.59 51.09
CA PRO A 198 -34.93 47.73 51.18
C PRO A 198 -35.65 46.55 50.51
N PRO A 199 -36.96 46.35 50.78
CA PRO A 199 -37.75 45.32 50.11
C PRO A 199 -37.69 45.43 48.57
N PRO A 200 -37.75 44.31 47.85
CA PRO A 200 -37.52 44.28 46.42
C PRO A 200 -38.71 44.97 45.73
N GLY A 201 -38.43 46.10 45.08
CA GLY A 201 -39.36 46.72 44.14
C GLY A 201 -39.48 45.90 42.85
N GLU A 202 -40.13 46.46 41.83
CA GLU A 202 -40.39 45.78 40.54
C GLU A 202 -39.13 45.27 39.83
N ILE A 203 -37.94 45.80 40.18
CA ILE A 203 -36.67 45.39 39.60
C ILE A 203 -35.71 44.99 40.74
N PRO A 204 -35.23 43.73 40.76
CA PRO A 204 -34.33 43.24 41.81
C PRO A 204 -32.91 43.80 41.69
N GLN A 205 -32.52 44.37 40.55
CA GLN A 205 -31.17 44.90 40.35
C GLN A 205 -31.06 46.37 40.77
N LYS A 206 -29.95 46.73 41.40
CA LYS A 206 -29.59 48.12 41.77
C LYS A 206 -28.16 48.39 41.34
N ARG A 207 -27.84 49.66 41.09
CA ARG A 207 -26.50 50.09 40.65
C ARG A 207 -25.84 50.93 41.74
N VAL A 208 -24.60 50.62 42.09
CA VAL A 208 -23.79 51.44 42.99
C VAL A 208 -22.72 52.13 42.18
N ARG A 209 -22.60 53.45 42.32
CA ARG A 209 -21.60 54.30 41.69
C ARG A 209 -20.70 54.88 42.77
N LEU A 210 -19.40 54.75 42.55
CA LEU A 210 -18.34 55.31 43.37
C LEU A 210 -17.59 56.35 42.54
N ILE A 211 -17.53 57.57 43.03
CA ILE A 211 -16.79 58.67 42.41
C ILE A 211 -15.66 59.03 43.36
N GLY A 212 -14.41 58.87 42.91
CA GLY A 212 -13.24 59.35 43.63
C GLY A 212 -12.62 60.52 42.89
N GLU A 213 -12.34 61.59 43.62
CA GLU A 213 -11.74 62.81 43.08
C GLU A 213 -10.51 63.18 43.91
N ASP A 214 -9.35 63.24 43.24
CA ASP A 214 -8.08 63.68 43.82
C ASP A 214 -7.98 65.20 43.77
N LEU A 215 -7.80 65.80 44.95
CA LEU A 215 -7.75 67.25 45.13
C LEU A 215 -6.44 67.88 44.64
N LEU A 216 -5.38 67.09 44.39
CA LEU A 216 -4.07 67.59 43.97
C LEU A 216 -3.80 67.48 42.47
N HIS A 217 -4.17 66.37 41.82
CA HIS A 217 -3.82 66.11 40.41
C HIS A 217 -5.01 66.22 39.44
N HIS A 218 -6.14 66.76 39.88
CA HIS A 218 -7.38 66.89 39.08
C HIS A 218 -7.86 65.58 38.43
N TRP A 219 -7.53 64.46 39.05
CA TRP A 219 -7.98 63.15 38.60
C TRP A 219 -9.34 62.85 39.21
N ARG A 220 -10.29 62.49 38.34
CA ARG A 220 -11.63 62.04 38.75
C ARG A 220 -11.96 60.77 38.00
N ASP A 221 -12.30 59.74 38.75
CA ASP A 221 -12.70 58.46 38.19
C ASP A 221 -14.00 58.01 38.83
N THR A 222 -14.79 57.28 38.05
CA THR A 222 -16.14 56.87 38.40
C THR A 222 -16.31 55.41 38.06
N VAL A 223 -16.63 54.61 39.07
CA VAL A 223 -16.76 53.17 38.96
C VAL A 223 -18.18 52.79 39.31
N GLU A 224 -18.79 51.96 38.48
CA GLU A 224 -20.14 51.46 38.69
C GLU A 224 -20.11 49.95 38.86
N SER A 225 -20.97 49.43 39.73
CA SER A 225 -21.23 48.00 39.84
C SER A 225 -22.72 47.71 40.04
N LEU A 226 -23.17 46.57 39.54
CA LEU A 226 -24.54 46.09 39.69
C LEU A 226 -24.60 45.03 40.79
N PHE A 227 -25.63 45.09 41.63
CA PHE A 227 -25.96 44.03 42.57
C PHE A 227 -27.44 43.67 42.49
N SER A 228 -27.77 42.41 42.75
CA SER A 228 -29.15 41.91 42.69
C SER A 228 -29.66 41.57 44.08
N ILE A 229 -30.87 42.02 44.36
CA ILE A 229 -31.66 41.70 45.54
C ILE A 229 -32.38 40.38 45.31
N GLN A 230 -32.20 39.41 46.19
CA GLN A 230 -32.80 38.08 46.06
C GLN A 230 -34.14 38.02 46.80
N CYS A 231 -35.21 37.68 46.08
CA CYS A 231 -36.52 37.40 46.69
C CYS A 231 -36.46 36.07 47.45
N PRO A 232 -36.85 36.04 48.74
CA PRO A 232 -36.74 34.83 49.56
C PRO A 232 -37.72 33.73 49.13
N ASP A 233 -38.85 34.05 48.50
CA ASP A 233 -39.79 33.05 47.98
C ASP A 233 -40.47 33.52 46.69
N LEU A 234 -40.29 32.74 45.62
CA LEU A 234 -40.79 33.00 44.27
C LEU A 234 -42.07 32.19 44.01
N PRO A 235 -43.12 32.77 43.39
CA PRO A 235 -44.36 32.04 43.13
C PRO A 235 -44.13 30.87 42.17
N ARG A 236 -44.63 29.69 42.53
CA ARG A 236 -44.56 28.46 41.72
C ARG A 236 -45.83 28.31 40.88
N ALA A 237 -45.71 28.49 39.58
CA ALA A 237 -46.79 28.23 38.62
C ALA A 237 -46.26 27.46 37.40
N THR A 238 -47.16 26.83 36.67
CA THR A 238 -46.90 26.17 35.39
C THR A 238 -47.98 26.51 34.38
N ILE A 239 -47.65 26.49 33.10
CA ILE A 239 -48.59 26.80 32.00
C ILE A 239 -49.16 25.49 31.46
N GLU A 240 -50.48 25.31 31.49
CA GLU A 240 -51.22 24.21 30.85
C GLU A 240 -52.07 24.72 29.69
N ILE A 241 -52.22 23.89 28.65
CA ILE A 241 -52.96 24.21 27.42
C ILE A 241 -53.98 23.09 27.19
N GLU A 242 -55.27 23.43 27.13
CA GLU A 242 -56.33 22.42 26.99
C GLU A 242 -56.32 21.74 25.61
N ASN A 243 -55.98 22.48 24.55
CA ASN A 243 -55.97 22.00 23.16
C ASN A 243 -54.55 22.10 22.57
N PRO A 244 -53.77 21.00 22.51
CA PRO A 244 -52.35 21.06 22.11
C PRO A 244 -52.12 21.19 20.60
N THR A 245 -53.10 20.84 19.76
CA THR A 245 -53.02 20.97 18.29
C THR A 245 -54.00 22.04 17.82
N LEU A 246 -53.49 23.19 17.40
CA LEU A 246 -54.29 24.37 17.03
C LEU A 246 -54.14 24.67 15.54
N ALA A 247 -55.25 24.91 14.85
CA ALA A 247 -55.23 25.50 13.51
C ALA A 247 -55.32 27.03 13.60
N ALA A 248 -54.79 27.74 12.61
CA ALA A 248 -54.89 29.21 12.56
C ALA A 248 -56.37 29.65 12.59
N GLY A 249 -56.70 30.60 13.46
CA GLY A 249 -58.06 31.10 13.67
C GLY A 249 -58.89 30.34 14.72
N GLN A 250 -58.37 29.29 15.36
CA GLN A 250 -59.05 28.61 16.48
C GLN A 250 -58.69 29.24 17.84
N THR A 251 -59.65 29.24 18.77
CA THR A 251 -59.45 29.71 20.14
C THR A 251 -58.69 28.67 20.98
N ALA A 252 -57.50 29.06 21.44
CA ALA A 252 -56.71 28.34 22.41
C ALA A 252 -57.04 28.81 23.83
N ARG A 253 -57.12 27.86 24.77
CA ARG A 253 -57.34 28.15 26.20
C ARG A 253 -56.10 27.79 27.00
N PHE A 254 -55.61 28.75 27.77
CA PHE A 254 -54.43 28.68 28.60
C PHE A 254 -54.80 28.79 30.06
N PHE A 255 -54.16 27.96 30.87
CA PHE A 255 -54.37 27.89 32.31
C PHE A 255 -53.05 27.96 33.06
N ALA A 256 -53.00 28.80 34.10
CA ALA A 256 -51.90 28.82 35.06
C ALA A 256 -52.24 27.85 36.19
N GLN A 257 -51.56 26.70 36.23
CA GLN A 257 -51.64 25.79 37.36
C GLN A 257 -50.68 26.24 38.46
N THR A 258 -51.20 26.48 39.67
CA THR A 258 -50.42 26.79 40.86
C THR A 258 -50.92 25.97 42.04
N THR A 259 -50.01 25.59 42.94
CA THR A 259 -50.33 24.94 44.22
C THR A 259 -50.54 25.97 45.35
N GLU A 260 -50.35 27.26 45.06
CA GLU A 260 -50.44 28.36 46.01
C GLU A 260 -51.83 29.02 45.99
N ASP A 261 -52.18 29.72 47.07
CA ASP A 261 -53.43 30.45 47.15
C ASP A 261 -53.46 31.60 46.12
N THR A 262 -54.35 31.47 45.14
CA THR A 262 -54.49 32.39 44.00
C THR A 262 -54.91 33.80 44.38
N SER A 263 -55.42 34.02 45.61
CA SER A 263 -55.84 35.34 46.08
C SER A 263 -54.67 36.31 46.28
N ALA A 264 -53.44 35.80 46.47
CA ALA A 264 -52.22 36.59 46.64
C ALA A 264 -51.39 36.75 45.35
N LEU A 265 -51.87 36.20 44.22
CA LEU A 265 -51.14 36.13 42.96
C LEU A 265 -51.88 36.86 41.82
N GLU A 266 -51.14 37.66 41.07
CA GLU A 266 -51.59 38.27 39.81
C GLU A 266 -50.92 37.57 38.62
N PHE A 267 -51.69 37.28 37.57
CA PHE A 267 -51.23 36.55 36.39
C PHE A 267 -51.41 37.42 35.14
N ASP A 268 -50.30 37.70 34.44
CA ASP A 268 -50.28 38.40 33.16
C ASP A 268 -49.72 37.48 32.07
N TRP A 269 -50.44 37.32 30.98
CA TRP A 269 -50.07 36.50 29.84
C TRP A 269 -49.65 37.39 28.66
N ASP A 270 -48.63 36.96 27.93
CA ASP A 270 -48.15 37.54 26.68
C ASP A 270 -48.05 36.43 25.62
N PHE A 271 -48.66 36.61 24.45
CA PHE A 271 -48.74 35.58 23.42
C PHE A 271 -47.73 35.75 22.27
N ASP A 272 -46.76 36.67 22.39
CA ASP A 272 -45.67 36.89 21.40
C ASP A 272 -46.16 37.39 20.02
N ASP A 273 -47.46 37.67 19.90
CA ASP A 273 -48.09 38.36 18.78
C ASP A 273 -48.44 39.83 19.10
N GLY A 274 -48.00 40.31 20.26
CA GLY A 274 -48.25 41.66 20.79
C GLY A 274 -49.53 41.78 21.61
N THR A 275 -50.27 40.70 21.85
CA THR A 275 -51.48 40.71 22.69
C THR A 275 -51.22 40.15 24.09
N THR A 276 -51.85 40.76 25.10
CA THR A 276 -51.75 40.32 26.50
C THR A 276 -53.14 40.03 27.10
N ARG A 277 -53.17 39.19 28.14
CA ARG A 277 -54.38 38.84 28.91
C ARG A 277 -54.07 38.76 30.39
N HIS A 278 -55.08 38.97 31.23
CA HIS A 278 -54.94 38.89 32.69
C HIS A 278 -55.83 37.78 33.27
N GLY A 279 -55.36 37.17 34.36
CA GLY A 279 -56.09 36.17 35.11
C GLY A 279 -55.53 34.75 34.99
N ILE A 280 -56.02 33.85 35.84
CA ILE A 280 -55.54 32.46 35.91
C ILE A 280 -55.89 31.64 34.65
N ARG A 281 -56.95 32.05 33.93
CA ARG A 281 -57.39 31.49 32.65
C ARG A 281 -57.34 32.57 31.59
N ALA A 282 -56.74 32.28 30.45
CA ALA A 282 -56.68 33.18 29.30
C ALA A 282 -57.10 32.47 28.02
N GLU A 283 -57.96 33.10 27.21
CA GLU A 283 -58.32 32.61 25.88
C GLU A 283 -57.72 33.51 24.80
N HIS A 284 -57.11 32.91 23.79
CA HIS A 284 -56.45 33.63 22.70
C HIS A 284 -56.61 32.92 21.35
N VAL A 285 -56.65 33.69 20.26
CA VAL A 285 -56.79 33.18 18.89
C VAL A 285 -55.58 33.62 18.06
N PHE A 286 -54.78 32.67 17.59
CA PHE A 286 -53.65 32.94 16.71
C PHE A 286 -54.12 33.07 15.26
N SER A 287 -53.98 34.27 14.69
CA SER A 287 -54.45 34.56 13.32
C SER A 287 -53.57 33.99 12.21
N ARG A 288 -52.31 33.63 12.52
CA ARG A 288 -51.33 33.08 11.57
C ARG A 288 -50.81 31.73 12.03
N ALA A 289 -50.45 30.87 11.08
CA ALA A 289 -49.71 29.64 11.37
C ALA A 289 -48.24 29.96 11.69
N GLY A 290 -47.67 29.28 12.70
CA GLY A 290 -46.32 29.51 13.19
C GLY A 290 -46.10 28.95 14.61
N ASN A 291 -44.87 29.07 15.11
CA ASN A 291 -44.54 28.78 16.51
C ASN A 291 -44.54 30.09 17.30
N PHE A 292 -45.38 30.17 18.34
CA PHE A 292 -45.49 31.32 19.23
C PHE A 292 -45.00 30.97 20.63
N THR A 293 -44.33 31.90 21.31
CA THR A 293 -43.84 31.68 22.68
C THR A 293 -44.77 32.35 23.69
N VAL A 294 -45.64 31.58 24.35
CA VAL A 294 -46.57 32.13 25.35
C VAL A 294 -45.84 32.37 26.67
N GLY A 295 -45.71 33.64 27.06
CA GLY A 295 -45.17 34.08 28.33
C GLY A 295 -46.26 34.23 29.41
N LEU A 296 -45.97 33.80 30.63
CA LEU A 296 -46.78 34.04 31.83
C LEU A 296 -45.92 34.70 32.89
N LYS A 297 -46.31 35.90 33.32
CA LYS A 297 -45.72 36.62 34.45
C LYS A 297 -46.65 36.49 35.66
N VAL A 298 -46.16 35.88 36.73
CA VAL A 298 -46.89 35.69 37.98
C VAL A 298 -46.28 36.59 39.06
N ARG A 299 -47.09 37.48 39.63
CA ARG A 299 -46.67 38.45 40.65
C ARG A 299 -47.32 38.11 41.99
N ARG A 300 -46.51 37.85 43.01
CA ARG A 300 -46.97 37.68 44.39
C ARG A 300 -46.88 39.00 45.14
N LYS A 301 -48.00 39.46 45.72
CA LYS A 301 -48.00 40.63 46.61
C LYS A 301 -47.54 40.22 48.01
N ILE A 302 -46.55 40.93 48.53
CA ILE A 302 -46.05 40.83 49.91
C ILE A 302 -46.28 42.19 50.58
N ALA A 303 -46.33 42.24 51.92
CA ALA A 303 -46.70 43.42 52.70
C ALA A 303 -46.05 44.75 52.23
N ASP A 304 -44.80 44.72 51.75
CA ASP A 304 -44.06 45.90 51.25
C ASP A 304 -43.34 45.68 49.90
N GLY A 305 -43.81 44.78 49.03
CA GLY A 305 -43.19 44.54 47.72
C GLY A 305 -43.85 43.45 46.87
N ALA A 306 -43.28 43.15 45.70
CA ALA A 306 -43.80 42.10 44.82
C ALA A 306 -42.68 41.21 44.26
N CYS A 307 -42.78 39.90 44.49
CA CYS A 307 -41.87 38.92 43.87
C CYS A 307 -42.52 38.38 42.60
N THR A 308 -41.76 38.35 41.50
CA THR A 308 -42.27 38.01 40.18
C THR A 308 -41.55 36.79 39.62
N THR A 309 -42.32 35.81 39.13
CA THR A 309 -41.81 34.69 38.33
C THR A 309 -42.27 34.86 36.88
N THR A 310 -41.40 34.62 35.91
CA THR A 310 -41.74 34.59 34.48
C THR A 310 -41.54 33.20 33.92
N LEU A 311 -42.52 32.70 33.18
CA LEU A 311 -42.56 31.37 32.57
C LEU A 311 -42.84 31.52 31.08
N SER A 312 -42.32 30.61 30.25
CA SER A 312 -42.55 30.63 28.81
C SER A 312 -42.84 29.22 28.29
N ARG A 313 -43.83 29.07 27.39
CA ARG A 313 -44.17 27.80 26.74
C ARG A 313 -44.42 28.00 25.24
N SER A 314 -43.74 27.22 24.40
CA SER A 314 -43.90 27.27 22.95
C SER A 314 -45.17 26.55 22.48
N VAL A 315 -45.92 27.17 21.57
CA VAL A 315 -47.15 26.65 20.96
C VAL A 315 -47.03 26.66 19.44
N SER A 316 -47.30 25.53 18.78
CA SER A 316 -47.30 25.41 17.33
C SER A 316 -48.71 25.47 16.77
N VAL A 317 -48.98 26.43 15.87
CA VAL A 317 -50.27 26.62 15.20
C VAL A 317 -50.11 26.32 13.70
N GLY A 318 -50.87 25.36 13.17
CA GLY A 318 -50.79 24.92 11.76
C GLY A 318 -49.65 23.93 11.45
N THR A 319 -49.51 23.52 10.19
CA THR A 319 -48.57 22.45 9.74
C THR A 319 -47.23 22.96 9.20
N ASP A 320 -47.08 24.26 8.96
CA ASP A 320 -45.87 24.82 8.37
C ASP A 320 -44.89 25.28 9.46
N ARG A 321 -43.68 24.72 9.44
CA ARG A 321 -42.58 25.13 10.33
C ARG A 321 -42.09 26.52 9.93
N ALA A 322 -42.48 27.54 10.69
CA ALA A 322 -41.93 28.89 10.54
C ALA A 322 -40.47 28.96 11.04
N LEU A 323 -39.62 29.68 10.31
CA LEU A 323 -38.21 29.95 10.63
C LEU A 323 -38.11 30.77 11.94
N PRO A 324 -37.14 30.49 12.84
CA PRO A 324 -37.01 31.23 14.10
C PRO A 324 -36.60 32.69 13.85
N ALA A 325 -37.19 33.60 14.63
CA ALA A 325 -36.87 35.02 14.62
C ALA A 325 -35.41 35.26 15.08
N PHE A 326 -34.74 36.21 14.43
CA PHE A 326 -33.35 36.55 14.70
C PHE A 326 -33.17 37.06 16.14
N VAL A 327 -32.31 36.39 16.91
CA VAL A 327 -31.86 36.88 18.22
C VAL A 327 -30.79 37.95 18.01
N SER A 328 -30.95 39.11 18.64
CA SER A 328 -29.93 40.17 18.67
C SER A 328 -28.77 39.75 19.58
N LEU A 329 -27.55 39.71 19.05
CA LEU A 329 -26.33 39.41 19.80
C LEU A 329 -25.94 40.59 20.71
N GLU A 330 -25.68 40.29 21.99
CA GLU A 330 -25.12 41.22 22.96
C GLU A 330 -23.66 40.86 23.22
N SER A 331 -22.77 41.85 23.31
CA SER A 331 -21.32 41.61 23.39
C SER A 331 -20.88 41.33 24.82
N ASP A 332 -20.33 40.13 25.05
CA ASP A 332 -19.77 39.72 26.34
C ASP A 332 -18.31 40.20 26.50
N SER A 333 -17.91 40.58 27.71
CA SER A 333 -16.56 41.12 28.00
C SER A 333 -15.68 40.07 28.69
N LEU A 334 -14.59 39.68 28.02
CA LEU A 334 -13.70 38.60 28.48
C LEU A 334 -12.80 39.06 29.64
N ARG A 335 -12.79 38.28 30.74
CA ARG A 335 -11.78 38.37 31.81
C ARG A 335 -10.63 37.38 31.55
N PRO A 336 -9.34 37.76 31.66
CA PRO A 336 -8.22 36.88 31.32
C PRO A 336 -7.84 35.92 32.47
N THR A 337 -7.57 34.65 32.13
CA THR A 337 -7.38 33.53 33.07
C THR A 337 -5.94 33.04 33.27
N ALA A 338 -4.89 33.66 32.69
CA ALA A 338 -3.50 33.21 32.95
C ALA A 338 -2.40 34.27 32.73
N ARG A 339 -1.35 34.21 33.58
CA ARG A 339 -0.08 34.97 33.50
C ARG A 339 1.11 33.99 33.49
N PHE A 340 2.17 34.27 32.71
CA PHE A 340 3.36 33.40 32.60
C PHE A 340 4.65 34.14 32.99
N GLY A 341 5.57 33.44 33.67
CA GLY A 341 6.82 33.98 34.23
C GLY A 341 8.11 33.45 33.60
N VAL A 342 9.25 33.81 34.21
CA VAL A 342 10.63 33.68 33.69
C VAL A 342 11.04 32.25 33.27
N GLY A 343 10.44 31.20 33.84
CA GLY A 343 10.75 29.80 33.52
C GLY A 343 10.51 29.39 32.06
N MET A 344 9.59 30.07 31.34
CA MET A 344 9.32 29.80 29.92
C MET A 344 10.55 30.13 29.04
N TRP A 345 11.29 31.18 29.40
CA TRP A 345 12.45 31.64 28.62
C TRP A 345 13.66 30.71 28.78
N LEU A 346 13.81 30.08 29.95
CA LEU A 346 14.84 29.05 30.17
C LEU A 346 14.62 27.80 29.32
N ILE A 347 13.37 27.37 29.15
CA ILE A 347 13.03 26.19 28.33
C ILE A 347 13.33 26.45 26.85
N LEU A 348 13.01 27.65 26.35
CA LEU A 348 13.29 28.04 24.96
C LEU A 348 14.80 28.17 24.69
N ALA A 349 15.57 28.69 25.65
CA ALA A 349 17.03 28.75 25.55
C ALA A 349 17.66 27.35 25.49
N LEU A 350 17.14 26.40 26.29
CA LEU A 350 17.63 25.03 26.33
C LEU A 350 17.33 24.26 25.04
N LEU A 351 16.14 24.49 24.45
CA LEU A 351 15.78 23.96 23.13
C LEU A 351 16.65 24.55 22.01
N GLY A 352 16.96 25.83 22.08
CA GLY A 352 17.89 26.49 21.15
C GLY A 352 19.30 25.91 21.24
N ALA A 353 19.81 25.69 22.46
CA ALA A 353 21.11 25.09 22.70
C ALA A 353 21.21 23.64 22.20
N CYS A 354 20.17 22.82 22.45
CA CYS A 354 20.09 21.46 21.91
C CYS A 354 20.09 21.45 20.38
N SER A 355 19.35 22.36 19.75
CA SER A 355 19.29 22.49 18.29
C SER A 355 20.63 22.90 17.70
N ALA A 356 21.33 23.84 18.35
CA ALA A 356 22.66 24.30 17.96
C ALA A 356 23.73 23.20 18.13
N TRP A 357 23.69 22.44 19.23
CA TRP A 357 24.59 21.31 19.45
C TRP A 357 24.39 20.21 18.40
N PHE A 358 23.13 19.92 18.05
CA PHE A 358 22.82 18.92 17.02
C PHE A 358 23.32 19.36 15.64
N TRP A 359 23.17 20.65 15.31
CA TRP A 359 23.69 21.26 14.09
C TRP A 359 25.21 21.23 14.01
N TRP A 360 25.89 21.57 15.10
CA TRP A 360 27.35 21.53 15.19
C TRP A 360 27.89 20.11 15.00
N ARG A 361 27.26 19.13 15.67
CA ARG A 361 27.62 17.72 15.53
C ARG A 361 27.35 17.17 14.13
N TRP A 362 26.33 17.67 13.45
CA TRP A 362 26.04 17.31 12.06
C TRP A 362 27.05 17.92 11.09
N ALA A 363 27.44 19.18 11.26
CA ALA A 363 28.45 19.86 10.45
C ALA A 363 29.86 19.24 10.58
N GLN A 364 30.17 18.63 11.74
CA GLN A 364 31.42 17.90 11.94
C GLN A 364 31.42 16.48 11.36
N ARG A 365 30.31 15.99 10.79
CA ARG A 365 30.32 14.68 10.12
C ARG A 365 31.11 14.83 8.83
N ALA A 366 32.25 14.15 8.75
CA ALA A 366 33.01 14.02 7.51
C ALA A 366 32.07 13.52 6.40
N ALA A 367 32.18 14.14 5.22
CA ALA A 367 31.47 13.66 4.03
C ALA A 367 31.81 12.18 3.83
N PRO A 368 30.84 11.32 3.44
CA PRO A 368 31.18 9.95 3.08
C PRO A 368 32.28 9.99 2.01
N PRO A 369 33.33 9.16 2.14
CA PRO A 369 34.43 9.17 1.19
C PRO A 369 33.87 8.99 -0.23
N PRO A 370 34.41 9.70 -1.23
CA PRO A 370 34.01 9.49 -2.62
C PRO A 370 34.19 8.01 -2.98
N PRO A 371 33.34 7.45 -3.86
CA PRO A 371 33.46 6.06 -4.26
C PRO A 371 34.87 5.81 -4.81
N ASP A 372 35.53 4.77 -4.31
CA ASP A 372 36.87 4.39 -4.76
C ASP A 372 36.84 4.21 -6.28
N ALA A 373 37.70 4.93 -7.00
CA ALA A 373 37.70 4.95 -8.47
C ALA A 373 37.91 3.54 -9.05
N GLU A 374 38.62 2.68 -8.32
CA GLU A 374 38.82 1.27 -8.64
C GLU A 374 37.51 0.47 -8.52
N ALA A 375 36.78 0.60 -7.41
CA ALA A 375 35.48 -0.05 -7.23
C ALA A 375 34.45 0.43 -8.27
N ASP A 376 34.44 1.73 -8.58
CA ASP A 376 33.55 2.30 -9.59
C ASP A 376 33.86 1.76 -11.01
N SER A 377 35.14 1.47 -11.29
CA SER A 377 35.58 0.91 -12.58
C SER A 377 34.97 -0.47 -12.87
N VAL A 378 34.75 -1.30 -11.84
CA VAL A 378 34.18 -2.64 -11.96
C VAL A 378 32.76 -2.59 -12.55
N PHE A 379 32.00 -1.55 -12.25
CA PHE A 379 30.60 -1.41 -12.68
C PHE A 379 30.44 -0.76 -14.07
N ARG A 380 31.50 -0.16 -14.64
CA ARG A 380 31.41 0.56 -15.93
C ARG A 380 30.92 -0.33 -17.07
N ALA A 381 31.34 -1.59 -17.10
CA ALA A 381 30.89 -2.54 -18.12
C ALA A 381 29.38 -2.81 -18.04
N ALA A 382 28.81 -2.82 -16.84
CA ALA A 382 27.38 -3.07 -16.60
C ALA A 382 26.50 -1.80 -16.67
N GLU A 383 27.10 -0.59 -16.79
CA GLU A 383 26.36 0.66 -17.02
C GLU A 383 25.83 0.77 -18.43
N VAL A 384 26.60 0.30 -19.40
CA VAL A 384 26.17 0.20 -20.78
C VAL A 384 25.19 -0.96 -20.84
N LEU A 385 23.91 -0.69 -21.12
CA LEU A 385 22.89 -1.71 -21.36
C LEU A 385 22.87 -2.03 -22.86
N PRO A 386 23.58 -3.08 -23.32
CA PRO A 386 23.62 -3.41 -24.73
C PRO A 386 22.27 -4.00 -25.17
N ASP A 387 21.84 -3.75 -26.40
CA ASP A 387 20.61 -4.33 -26.96
C ASP A 387 20.83 -5.79 -27.40
N ARG A 388 21.33 -6.60 -26.47
CA ARG A 388 21.64 -8.03 -26.65
C ARG A 388 21.16 -8.80 -25.43
N GLY A 389 20.57 -9.95 -25.69
CA GLY A 389 20.27 -10.92 -24.64
C GLY A 389 21.55 -11.49 -24.01
N PRO A 390 21.42 -12.23 -22.90
CA PRO A 390 20.19 -12.61 -22.23
C PRO A 390 19.52 -11.48 -21.41
N TYR A 391 18.20 -11.55 -21.27
CA TYR A 391 17.39 -10.60 -20.47
C TYR A 391 17.28 -11.00 -18.99
N PHE A 392 17.59 -12.26 -18.68
CA PHE A 392 17.61 -12.82 -17.33
C PHE A 392 18.92 -13.57 -17.15
N ILE A 393 19.37 -13.77 -15.91
CA ILE A 393 20.61 -14.51 -15.62
C ILE A 393 20.42 -15.98 -16.01
N PRO A 394 21.13 -16.51 -17.03
CA PRO A 394 21.00 -17.91 -17.43
C PRO A 394 21.91 -18.79 -16.58
N PHE A 395 21.38 -19.35 -15.49
CA PHE A 395 22.12 -20.31 -14.68
C PHE A 395 22.45 -21.59 -15.48
N GLN A 396 23.57 -22.21 -15.16
CA GLN A 396 24.01 -23.44 -15.83
C GLN A 396 23.08 -24.61 -15.44
N ASN A 397 22.89 -25.58 -16.34
CA ASN A 397 22.12 -26.77 -16.01
C ASN A 397 22.85 -27.57 -14.91
N GLN A 398 22.14 -27.85 -13.80
CA GLN A 398 22.66 -28.59 -12.64
C GLN A 398 22.04 -29.99 -12.46
N GLU A 399 21.24 -30.47 -13.40
CA GLU A 399 20.45 -31.71 -13.29
C GLU A 399 21.31 -32.96 -13.08
N THR A 400 22.58 -32.94 -13.49
CA THR A 400 23.53 -34.03 -13.21
C THR A 400 23.82 -34.22 -11.72
N ARG A 401 23.50 -33.23 -10.88
CA ARG A 401 23.62 -33.30 -9.42
C ARG A 401 22.40 -34.00 -8.77
N ILE A 402 21.33 -34.26 -9.52
CA ILE A 402 20.18 -35.01 -9.01
C ILE A 402 20.56 -36.49 -8.92
N ARG A 403 20.36 -37.10 -7.74
CA ARG A 403 20.63 -38.53 -7.55
C ARG A 403 19.55 -39.35 -8.24
N TYR A 404 19.94 -40.26 -9.12
CA TYR A 404 19.02 -41.22 -9.71
C TYR A 404 18.61 -42.28 -8.69
N GLU A 405 17.30 -42.48 -8.56
CA GLU A 405 16.72 -43.58 -7.80
C GLU A 405 16.62 -44.83 -8.67
N GLN A 406 16.80 -46.02 -8.08
CA GLN A 406 16.77 -47.28 -8.81
C GLN A 406 15.42 -47.54 -9.49
N ASP A 407 14.34 -47.05 -8.90
CA ASP A 407 12.98 -47.25 -9.40
C ASP A 407 12.69 -46.46 -10.68
N LEU A 408 13.37 -45.34 -10.94
CA LEU A 408 13.30 -44.65 -12.23
C LEU A 408 13.82 -45.51 -13.38
N TYR A 409 14.87 -46.31 -13.15
CA TYR A 409 15.38 -47.24 -14.15
C TYR A 409 14.37 -48.34 -14.46
N ARG A 410 13.71 -48.89 -13.42
CA ARG A 410 12.64 -49.88 -13.59
C ARG A 410 11.45 -49.30 -14.35
N PHE A 411 11.10 -48.05 -14.08
CA PHE A 411 10.07 -47.34 -14.82
C PHE A 411 10.42 -47.25 -16.31
N ALA A 412 11.64 -46.81 -16.63
CA ALA A 412 12.12 -46.77 -18.01
C ALA A 412 12.13 -48.15 -18.69
N ASP A 413 12.57 -49.21 -17.98
CA ASP A 413 12.56 -50.59 -18.47
C ASP A 413 11.16 -51.05 -18.90
N VAL A 414 10.15 -50.72 -18.10
CA VAL A 414 8.77 -51.11 -18.38
C VAL A 414 8.17 -50.33 -19.54
N LEU A 415 8.47 -49.03 -19.64
CA LEU A 415 8.02 -48.22 -20.76
C LEU A 415 8.63 -48.70 -22.10
N ARG A 416 9.83 -49.31 -22.07
CA ARG A 416 10.45 -49.92 -23.25
C ARG A 416 9.83 -51.23 -23.71
N ILE A 417 9.00 -51.88 -22.89
CA ILE A 417 8.41 -53.17 -23.25
C ILE A 417 7.63 -53.01 -24.56
N ARG A 418 7.97 -53.86 -25.55
CA ARG A 418 7.33 -53.86 -26.88
C ARG A 418 5.87 -54.28 -26.75
N GLN A 419 5.03 -53.71 -27.58
CA GLN A 419 3.61 -54.03 -27.65
C GLN A 419 3.30 -55.04 -28.75
N ALA A 420 2.20 -55.77 -28.57
CA ALA A 420 1.60 -56.53 -29.66
C ALA A 420 1.06 -55.56 -30.73
N GLY A 421 1.62 -55.62 -31.93
CA GLY A 421 1.12 -54.96 -33.12
C GLY A 421 -0.15 -55.62 -33.66
N SER A 422 -0.81 -54.94 -34.59
CA SER A 422 -2.07 -55.38 -35.19
C SER A 422 -1.91 -56.54 -36.18
N ARG A 423 -0.74 -56.70 -36.79
CA ARG A 423 -0.47 -57.77 -37.76
C ARG A 423 -0.26 -59.11 -37.05
N LYS A 424 -1.08 -60.10 -37.40
CA LYS A 424 -0.89 -61.49 -37.01
C LYS A 424 0.01 -62.19 -38.04
N GLU A 425 1.04 -62.86 -37.55
CA GLU A 425 1.96 -63.68 -38.33
C GLU A 425 1.79 -65.13 -37.89
N VAL A 426 2.05 -66.08 -38.79
CA VAL A 426 1.99 -67.50 -38.44
C VAL A 426 3.12 -67.81 -37.46
N ASP A 427 2.77 -68.31 -36.28
CA ASP A 427 3.73 -68.86 -35.34
C ASP A 427 4.12 -70.25 -35.84
N VAL A 428 5.20 -70.31 -36.62
CA VAL A 428 5.65 -71.53 -37.28
C VAL A 428 5.84 -72.66 -36.27
N VAL A 429 6.41 -72.37 -35.09
CA VAL A 429 6.72 -73.39 -34.08
C VAL A 429 5.44 -73.94 -33.44
N LYS A 430 4.52 -73.07 -33.03
CA LYS A 430 3.23 -73.52 -32.45
C LYS A 430 2.34 -74.19 -33.49
N THR A 431 2.35 -73.70 -34.73
CA THR A 431 1.62 -74.29 -35.85
C THR A 431 2.11 -75.70 -36.13
N LEU A 432 3.43 -75.90 -36.21
CA LEU A 432 4.02 -77.22 -36.40
C LEU A 432 3.63 -78.17 -35.27
N ARG A 433 3.74 -77.74 -34.01
CA ARG A 433 3.39 -78.58 -32.86
C ARG A 433 1.90 -78.96 -32.86
N ALA A 434 1.00 -77.99 -33.06
CA ALA A 434 -0.44 -78.25 -33.11
C ALA A 434 -0.82 -79.17 -34.28
N SER A 435 -0.17 -79.00 -35.44
CA SER A 435 -0.40 -79.84 -36.62
C SER A 435 0.11 -81.27 -36.42
N ILE A 436 1.24 -81.45 -35.72
CA ILE A 436 1.76 -82.79 -35.34
C ILE A 436 0.82 -83.48 -34.36
N GLU A 437 0.33 -82.77 -33.35
CA GLU A 437 -0.62 -83.29 -32.35
C GLU A 437 -1.97 -83.70 -32.99
N GLN A 438 -2.37 -83.04 -34.09
CA GLN A 438 -3.56 -83.41 -34.89
C GLN A 438 -3.28 -84.45 -35.98
N GLY A 439 -2.15 -85.17 -35.92
CA GLY A 439 -1.86 -86.25 -36.88
C GLY A 439 -1.50 -85.78 -38.28
N GLY A 440 -0.93 -84.57 -38.41
CA GLY A 440 -0.44 -84.01 -39.68
C GLY A 440 -1.41 -83.08 -40.40
N PHE A 441 -2.62 -82.87 -39.86
CA PHE A 441 -3.54 -81.86 -40.39
C PHE A 441 -3.08 -80.43 -40.00
N PRO A 442 -3.05 -79.47 -40.94
CA PRO A 442 -2.58 -78.12 -40.65
C PRO A 442 -3.48 -77.36 -39.65
N ASP A 443 -2.95 -77.01 -38.49
CA ASP A 443 -3.58 -76.12 -37.49
C ASP A 443 -2.73 -74.86 -37.30
N PHE A 444 -3.03 -73.82 -38.08
CA PHE A 444 -2.31 -72.55 -38.07
C PHE A 444 -2.51 -71.80 -36.75
N LYS A 445 -1.45 -71.71 -35.96
CA LYS A 445 -1.38 -70.83 -34.80
C LYS A 445 -0.72 -69.53 -35.19
N PHE A 446 -1.31 -68.43 -34.76
CA PHE A 446 -0.82 -67.09 -35.07
C PHE A 446 -0.23 -66.45 -33.83
N LYS A 447 0.85 -65.69 -34.02
CA LYS A 447 1.38 -64.73 -33.04
C LYS A 447 1.23 -63.32 -33.59
N THR A 448 1.04 -62.35 -32.72
CA THR A 448 1.07 -60.93 -33.11
C THR A 448 2.52 -60.47 -33.27
N ASN A 449 2.80 -59.67 -34.30
CA ASN A 449 4.09 -58.98 -34.42
C ASN A 449 4.28 -58.04 -33.20
N THR A 450 5.52 -57.71 -32.83
CA THR A 450 5.81 -56.76 -31.76
C THR A 450 6.33 -55.43 -32.30
N ILE A 451 5.66 -54.34 -31.94
CA ILE A 451 6.08 -52.97 -32.27
C ILE A 451 6.70 -52.29 -31.04
N PRO A 452 7.65 -51.37 -31.21
CA PRO A 452 8.10 -50.56 -30.09
C PRO A 452 6.93 -49.73 -29.55
N THR A 453 6.94 -49.48 -28.24
CA THR A 453 5.91 -48.63 -27.62
C THR A 453 6.27 -47.17 -27.81
N GLU A 454 5.34 -46.40 -28.36
CA GLU A 454 5.47 -44.94 -28.52
C GLU A 454 4.54 -44.22 -27.53
N TYR A 455 5.09 -43.24 -26.81
CA TYR A 455 4.35 -42.42 -25.86
C TYR A 455 4.22 -40.99 -26.36
N LEU A 456 3.02 -40.44 -26.18
CA LEU A 456 2.73 -39.03 -26.37
C LEU A 456 2.56 -38.41 -24.98
N VAL A 457 3.51 -37.56 -24.59
CA VAL A 457 3.53 -36.93 -23.26
C VAL A 457 3.09 -35.48 -23.36
N LEU A 458 2.06 -35.13 -22.59
CA LEU A 458 1.58 -33.76 -22.41
C LEU A 458 2.03 -33.25 -21.04
N ILE A 459 2.84 -32.19 -21.01
CA ILE A 459 3.35 -31.57 -19.77
C ILE A 459 2.69 -30.21 -19.54
N ASP A 460 2.13 -30.02 -18.35
CA ASP A 460 1.65 -28.71 -17.92
C ASP A 460 2.82 -27.73 -17.69
N ARG A 461 2.85 -26.66 -18.48
CA ARG A 461 3.84 -25.58 -18.39
C ARG A 461 3.16 -24.23 -18.15
N GLN A 462 2.74 -24.00 -16.91
CA GLN A 462 2.11 -22.75 -16.46
C GLN A 462 3.05 -21.54 -16.50
N SER A 463 4.34 -21.75 -16.19
CA SER A 463 5.37 -20.71 -16.11
C SER A 463 6.70 -21.25 -16.65
N PRO A 464 7.52 -20.44 -17.34
CA PRO A 464 8.85 -20.88 -17.80
C PRO A 464 9.76 -21.37 -16.68
N ASN A 465 9.58 -20.83 -15.47
CA ASN A 465 10.37 -21.15 -14.27
C ASN A 465 9.62 -22.07 -13.30
N SER A 466 8.58 -22.77 -13.77
CA SER A 466 7.84 -23.70 -12.92
C SER A 466 8.71 -24.90 -12.57
N HIS A 467 8.94 -25.12 -11.27
CA HIS A 467 9.72 -26.26 -10.80
C HIS A 467 9.06 -27.59 -11.15
N GLN A 468 7.73 -27.65 -11.16
CA GLN A 468 6.98 -28.84 -11.54
C GLN A 468 7.21 -29.20 -13.02
N SER A 469 7.08 -28.23 -13.92
CA SER A 469 7.31 -28.45 -15.35
C SER A 469 8.76 -28.86 -15.61
N LYS A 470 9.72 -28.25 -14.90
CA LYS A 470 11.14 -28.59 -15.00
C LYS A 470 11.47 -30.00 -14.48
N LEU A 471 10.83 -30.42 -13.40
CA LEU A 471 10.95 -31.79 -12.89
C LEU A 471 10.43 -32.81 -13.90
N TYR A 472 9.31 -32.53 -14.57
CA TYR A 472 8.77 -33.40 -15.62
C TYR A 472 9.63 -33.38 -16.89
N GLU A 473 10.17 -32.22 -17.28
CA GLU A 473 11.17 -32.12 -18.37
C GLU A 473 12.39 -33.00 -18.05
N TYR A 474 12.91 -32.94 -16.82
CA TYR A 474 13.99 -33.80 -16.33
C TYR A 474 13.61 -35.28 -16.42
N LEU A 475 12.44 -35.68 -15.92
CA LEU A 475 11.98 -37.07 -16.00
C LEU A 475 11.90 -37.57 -17.45
N ILE A 476 11.35 -36.77 -18.37
CA ILE A 476 11.26 -37.14 -19.78
C ILE A 476 12.63 -37.19 -20.44
N SER A 477 13.54 -36.26 -20.12
CA SER A 477 14.92 -36.31 -20.62
C SER A 477 15.60 -37.62 -20.19
N PHE A 478 15.44 -38.02 -18.92
CA PHE A 478 15.93 -39.28 -18.41
C PHE A 478 15.33 -40.48 -19.16
N LEU A 479 14.02 -40.49 -19.43
CA LEU A 479 13.38 -41.57 -20.19
C LEU A 479 13.90 -41.66 -21.63
N LYS A 480 14.11 -40.52 -22.30
CA LYS A 480 14.70 -40.47 -23.65
C LYS A 480 16.13 -41.00 -23.66
N ASP A 481 16.94 -40.62 -22.67
CA ASP A 481 18.30 -41.13 -22.48
C ASP A 481 18.35 -42.64 -22.21
N LYS A 482 17.22 -43.24 -21.80
CA LYS A 482 17.03 -44.69 -21.66
C LYS A 482 16.28 -45.29 -22.84
N ASP A 483 16.32 -44.70 -24.02
CA ASP A 483 15.72 -45.23 -25.26
C ASP A 483 14.21 -45.47 -25.19
N VAL A 484 13.48 -44.75 -24.32
CA VAL A 484 12.02 -44.75 -24.36
C VAL A 484 11.57 -43.80 -25.48
N LEU A 485 10.76 -44.30 -26.41
CA LEU A 485 10.22 -43.49 -27.51
C LEU A 485 9.12 -42.57 -26.98
N VAL A 486 9.48 -41.32 -26.73
CA VAL A 486 8.58 -40.30 -26.18
C VAL A 486 8.55 -39.07 -27.07
N GLN A 487 7.35 -38.74 -27.56
CA GLN A 487 7.06 -37.45 -28.16
C GLN A 487 6.48 -36.51 -27.11
N THR A 488 7.11 -35.35 -26.91
CA THR A 488 6.75 -34.41 -25.84
C THR A 488 6.05 -33.18 -26.41
N PHE A 489 4.98 -32.76 -25.77
CA PHE A 489 4.29 -31.49 -26.02
C PHE A 489 4.01 -30.78 -24.71
N TYR A 490 4.06 -29.46 -24.77
CA TYR A 490 3.74 -28.57 -23.66
C TYR A 490 2.39 -27.92 -23.92
N TYR A 491 1.62 -27.73 -22.86
CA TYR A 491 0.42 -26.91 -22.88
C TYR A 491 0.49 -25.93 -21.70
N ASN A 492 -0.27 -24.83 -21.78
CA ASN A 492 -0.40 -23.90 -20.66
C ASN A 492 -1.55 -24.37 -19.75
N GLN A 493 -2.10 -23.51 -18.90
CA GLN A 493 -3.25 -23.90 -18.07
C GLN A 493 -4.45 -24.43 -18.87
N TYR A 494 -4.52 -24.18 -20.19
CA TYR A 494 -5.64 -24.50 -21.05
C TYR A 494 -5.29 -25.52 -22.16
N PHE A 495 -6.14 -26.53 -22.35
CA PHE A 495 -6.02 -27.60 -23.35
C PHE A 495 -6.48 -27.18 -24.75
N HIS A 496 -5.94 -26.09 -25.31
CA HIS A 496 -6.30 -25.60 -26.65
C HIS A 496 -5.13 -25.59 -27.64
N SER A 497 -3.90 -25.43 -27.17
CA SER A 497 -2.72 -25.35 -28.00
C SER A 497 -1.57 -26.12 -27.35
N PHE A 498 -0.95 -26.98 -28.15
CA PHE A 498 0.17 -27.82 -27.74
C PHE A 498 1.40 -27.45 -28.55
N TRP A 499 2.52 -27.12 -27.92
CA TRP A 499 3.74 -26.75 -28.65
C TRP A 499 4.92 -27.61 -28.24
N ASN A 500 5.91 -27.66 -29.11
CA ASN A 500 7.22 -28.25 -28.84
C ASN A 500 8.27 -27.59 -29.76
N GLU A 501 9.50 -28.10 -29.75
CA GLU A 501 10.59 -27.56 -30.58
C GLU A 501 10.30 -27.68 -32.08
N ALA A 502 9.60 -28.73 -32.52
CA ALA A 502 9.22 -28.92 -33.92
C ALA A 502 8.02 -28.04 -34.34
N PHE A 503 7.14 -27.72 -33.40
CA PHE A 503 5.92 -26.94 -33.60
C PHE A 503 5.88 -25.73 -32.64
N PRO A 504 6.71 -24.68 -32.88
CA PRO A 504 6.81 -23.54 -31.96
C PRO A 504 5.55 -22.68 -31.92
N ASN A 505 4.75 -22.66 -32.98
CA ASN A 505 3.49 -21.92 -33.06
C ASN A 505 2.30 -22.66 -32.41
N GLY A 506 2.54 -23.89 -31.92
CA GLY A 506 1.52 -24.76 -31.36
C GLY A 506 0.69 -25.51 -32.43
N VAL A 507 0.07 -26.61 -31.99
CA VAL A 507 -0.86 -27.44 -32.76
C VAL A 507 -2.18 -27.58 -31.99
N SER A 508 -3.28 -27.69 -32.74
CA SER A 508 -4.58 -27.94 -32.14
C SER A 508 -4.71 -29.40 -31.66
N PRO A 509 -5.62 -29.67 -30.74
CA PRO A 509 -5.80 -31.03 -30.24
C PRO A 509 -6.21 -32.05 -31.31
N GLU A 510 -6.99 -31.64 -32.31
CA GLU A 510 -7.44 -32.52 -33.41
C GLU A 510 -6.29 -32.92 -34.31
N VAL A 511 -5.34 -32.00 -34.55
CA VAL A 511 -4.12 -32.28 -35.32
C VAL A 511 -3.27 -33.30 -34.58
N LEU A 512 -3.19 -33.16 -33.25
CA LEU A 512 -2.39 -34.02 -32.39
C LEU A 512 -2.94 -35.47 -32.38
N VAL A 513 -4.27 -35.65 -32.32
CA VAL A 513 -4.93 -36.95 -32.48
C VAL A 513 -4.64 -37.58 -33.85
N ARG A 514 -4.73 -36.79 -34.92
CA ARG A 514 -4.51 -37.28 -36.29
C ARG A 514 -3.08 -37.70 -36.56
N GLN A 515 -2.12 -37.00 -35.97
CA GLN A 515 -0.70 -37.25 -36.19
C GLN A 515 -0.17 -38.40 -35.32
N TYR A 516 -0.72 -38.58 -34.12
CA TYR A 516 -0.26 -39.58 -33.14
C TYR A 516 -1.38 -40.55 -32.67
N PRO A 517 -2.11 -41.22 -33.58
CA PRO A 517 -3.28 -42.03 -33.21
C PRO A 517 -2.94 -43.34 -32.47
N HIS A 518 -1.74 -43.89 -32.70
CA HIS A 518 -1.31 -45.16 -32.10
C HIS A 518 -0.42 -44.99 -30.86
N HIS A 519 -0.14 -43.75 -30.47
CA HIS A 519 0.65 -43.47 -29.27
C HIS A 519 -0.15 -43.71 -28.00
N ARG A 520 0.51 -44.08 -26.91
CA ARG A 520 -0.09 -44.08 -25.57
C ARG A 520 -0.06 -42.67 -25.00
N LEU A 521 -1.20 -42.15 -24.59
CA LEU A 521 -1.30 -40.82 -24.01
C LEU A 521 -0.87 -40.84 -22.55
N LEU A 522 0.11 -40.02 -22.20
CA LEU A 522 0.59 -39.80 -20.85
C LEU A 522 0.50 -38.30 -20.51
N ILE A 523 -0.37 -37.93 -19.59
CA ILE A 523 -0.51 -36.54 -19.13
C ILE A 523 0.23 -36.39 -17.80
N MET A 524 1.13 -35.40 -17.70
CA MET A 524 1.85 -35.04 -16.48
C MET A 524 1.41 -33.64 -16.04
N GLY A 525 0.54 -33.58 -15.03
CA GLY A 525 -0.10 -32.33 -14.60
C GLY A 525 -1.41 -32.54 -13.86
N ASP A 526 -2.12 -31.46 -13.55
CA ASP A 526 -3.42 -31.52 -12.87
C ASP A 526 -4.56 -31.92 -13.83
N ALA A 527 -4.48 -31.55 -15.11
CA ALA A 527 -5.49 -31.77 -16.14
C ALA A 527 -6.89 -31.22 -15.76
N HIS A 528 -6.96 -30.30 -14.79
CA HIS A 528 -8.22 -29.78 -14.25
C HIS A 528 -9.02 -28.96 -15.25
N ASP A 529 -8.36 -28.38 -16.26
CA ASP A 529 -9.03 -27.66 -17.35
C ASP A 529 -9.87 -28.57 -18.25
N LEU A 530 -9.66 -29.89 -18.25
CA LEU A 530 -10.54 -30.82 -18.96
C LEU A 530 -11.96 -30.87 -18.38
N ILE A 531 -12.13 -30.45 -17.12
CA ILE A 531 -13.41 -30.45 -16.41
C ILE A 531 -14.23 -29.24 -16.88
N ASP A 532 -15.50 -29.49 -17.19
CA ASP A 532 -16.46 -28.46 -17.54
C ASP A 532 -16.75 -27.60 -16.29
N GLN A 533 -16.31 -26.33 -16.34
CA GLN A 533 -16.56 -25.34 -15.30
C GLN A 533 -17.81 -24.50 -15.58
N SER A 534 -18.51 -24.74 -16.70
CA SER A 534 -19.80 -24.08 -16.95
C SER A 534 -20.84 -24.53 -15.91
N GLU A 535 -21.87 -23.72 -15.67
CA GLU A 535 -22.94 -23.96 -14.66
C GLU A 535 -23.84 -25.18 -14.97
N SER A 536 -23.27 -26.30 -15.40
CA SER A 536 -24.00 -27.56 -15.50
C SER A 536 -24.19 -28.17 -14.11
N ARG A 537 -25.41 -28.63 -13.83
CA ARG A 537 -25.76 -29.37 -12.59
C ARG A 537 -24.95 -30.67 -12.42
N GLU A 538 -24.27 -31.11 -13.46
CA GLU A 538 -23.41 -32.30 -13.46
C GLU A 538 -21.96 -31.91 -13.73
N ILE A 539 -21.06 -32.37 -12.87
CA ILE A 539 -19.61 -32.21 -13.04
C ILE A 539 -19.14 -33.29 -14.03
N ARG A 540 -18.73 -32.87 -15.23
CA ARG A 540 -18.29 -33.74 -16.33
C ARG A 540 -17.08 -33.15 -17.04
N LEU A 541 -16.44 -33.94 -17.90
CA LEU A 541 -15.42 -33.42 -18.81
C LEU A 541 -16.07 -32.62 -19.95
N ARG A 542 -15.37 -31.62 -20.48
CA ARG A 542 -15.82 -30.85 -21.64
C ARG A 542 -16.03 -31.80 -22.83
N PRO A 543 -17.22 -31.82 -23.48
CA PRO A 543 -17.53 -32.79 -24.52
C PRO A 543 -16.54 -32.81 -25.69
N ASP A 544 -16.04 -31.64 -26.09
CA ASP A 544 -15.08 -31.51 -27.21
C ASP A 544 -13.74 -32.16 -26.86
N MET A 545 -13.27 -31.94 -25.62
CA MET A 545 -12.03 -32.52 -25.12
C MET A 545 -12.15 -34.02 -24.84
N LEU A 546 -13.34 -34.46 -24.43
CA LEU A 546 -13.64 -35.86 -24.17
C LEU A 546 -13.43 -36.72 -25.42
N ARG A 547 -13.99 -36.29 -26.56
CA ARG A 547 -13.86 -36.99 -27.84
C ARG A 547 -12.42 -37.13 -28.29
N MET A 548 -11.61 -36.10 -28.02
CA MET A 548 -10.19 -36.10 -28.31
C MET A 548 -9.46 -37.13 -27.45
N VAL A 549 -9.63 -37.06 -26.13
CA VAL A 549 -8.96 -37.97 -25.20
C VAL A 549 -9.36 -39.42 -25.47
N GLU A 550 -10.65 -39.71 -25.66
CA GLU A 550 -11.17 -41.05 -25.94
C GLU A 550 -10.69 -41.67 -27.26
N SER A 551 -10.10 -40.87 -28.15
CA SER A 551 -9.47 -41.40 -29.36
C SER A 551 -8.24 -42.27 -29.06
N TRP A 552 -7.56 -42.04 -27.93
CA TRP A 552 -6.45 -42.86 -27.47
C TRP A 552 -6.93 -43.98 -26.55
N LYS A 553 -6.65 -45.22 -26.94
CA LYS A 553 -7.02 -46.41 -26.17
C LYS A 553 -6.31 -46.51 -24.81
N TYR A 554 -5.06 -46.03 -24.72
CA TYR A 554 -4.26 -46.12 -23.51
C TYR A 554 -3.96 -44.71 -23.01
N ARG A 555 -4.47 -44.41 -21.82
CA ARG A 555 -4.49 -43.07 -21.24
C ARG A 555 -4.10 -43.14 -19.77
N LEU A 556 -3.02 -42.47 -19.43
CA LEU A 556 -2.51 -42.42 -18.07
C LEU A 556 -2.31 -40.97 -17.64
N LEU A 557 -2.76 -40.64 -16.43
CA LEU A 557 -2.61 -39.32 -15.83
C LEU A 557 -1.71 -39.43 -14.60
N LEU A 558 -0.56 -38.79 -14.66
CA LEU A 558 0.34 -38.58 -13.53
C LEU A 558 0.06 -37.21 -12.92
N THR A 559 -0.64 -37.22 -11.78
CA THR A 559 -0.97 -35.99 -11.07
C THR A 559 0.16 -35.61 -10.10
N PRO A 560 0.53 -34.33 -9.98
CA PRO A 560 1.49 -33.91 -8.96
C PRO A 560 0.93 -34.08 -7.55
N LEU A 561 -0.40 -34.18 -7.38
CA LEU A 561 -1.04 -34.26 -6.08
C LEU A 561 -1.00 -35.69 -5.51
N PRO A 562 -0.71 -35.85 -4.21
CA PRO A 562 -0.88 -37.13 -3.54
C PRO A 562 -2.34 -37.55 -3.49
N GLU A 563 -2.56 -38.85 -3.34
CA GLU A 563 -3.87 -39.48 -3.23
C GLU A 563 -4.66 -39.07 -1.99
N SER A 564 -3.97 -38.67 -0.92
CA SER A 564 -4.59 -38.01 0.23
C SER A 564 -5.25 -36.68 -0.16
N ALA A 565 -4.71 -36.00 -1.17
CA ALA A 565 -5.14 -34.69 -1.63
C ALA A 565 -6.15 -34.72 -2.79
N TRP A 566 -6.53 -35.89 -3.31
CA TRP A 566 -7.50 -36.00 -4.40
C TRP A 566 -8.91 -35.61 -3.97
N ARG A 567 -9.63 -34.90 -4.86
CA ARG A 567 -10.98 -34.38 -4.65
C ARG A 567 -11.92 -34.94 -5.72
N PHE A 568 -13.08 -34.30 -5.85
CA PHE A 568 -14.04 -34.61 -6.90
C PHE A 568 -13.45 -34.43 -8.31
N GLN A 569 -12.46 -33.55 -8.49
CA GLN A 569 -11.81 -33.30 -9.78
C GLN A 569 -11.09 -34.55 -10.29
N GLU A 570 -10.27 -35.16 -9.45
CA GLU A 570 -9.59 -36.43 -9.75
C GLU A 570 -10.60 -37.58 -9.90
N ALA A 571 -11.70 -37.57 -9.15
CA ALA A 571 -12.76 -38.56 -9.31
C ALA A 571 -13.44 -38.50 -10.69
N VAL A 572 -13.60 -37.30 -11.25
CA VAL A 572 -14.14 -37.09 -12.60
C VAL A 572 -13.13 -37.49 -13.66
N LEU A 573 -11.85 -37.13 -13.48
CA LEU A 573 -10.77 -37.52 -14.39
C LEU A 573 -10.56 -39.03 -14.42
N HIS A 574 -10.65 -39.71 -13.27
CA HIS A 574 -10.49 -41.16 -13.16
C HIS A 574 -11.52 -41.96 -13.99
N ARG A 575 -12.65 -41.36 -14.37
CA ARG A 575 -13.62 -42.03 -15.25
C ARG A 575 -13.09 -42.29 -16.67
N HIS A 576 -12.06 -41.55 -17.09
CA HIS A 576 -11.50 -41.61 -18.44
C HIS A 576 -9.98 -41.80 -18.47
N PHE A 577 -9.31 -41.70 -17.32
CA PHE A 577 -7.85 -41.84 -17.18
C PHE A 577 -7.51 -42.77 -16.01
N PHE A 578 -6.50 -43.62 -16.18
CA PHE A 578 -5.87 -44.26 -15.03
C PHE A 578 -5.01 -43.24 -14.30
N LEU A 579 -5.37 -42.95 -13.06
CA LEU A 579 -4.83 -41.84 -12.28
C LEU A 579 -3.84 -42.36 -11.25
N PHE A 580 -2.62 -41.84 -11.30
CA PHE A 580 -1.54 -42.17 -10.36
C PHE A 580 -0.85 -40.89 -9.88
N PRO A 581 -0.37 -40.86 -8.62
CA PRO A 581 0.47 -39.76 -8.17
C PRO A 581 1.82 -39.79 -8.89
N SER A 582 2.43 -38.62 -9.07
CA SER A 582 3.73 -38.47 -9.75
C SER A 582 4.93 -38.79 -8.85
N ASN A 583 4.69 -39.22 -7.62
CA ASN A 583 5.74 -39.65 -6.69
C ASN A 583 6.29 -41.03 -7.08
N MET A 584 7.36 -41.50 -6.43
CA MET A 584 8.02 -42.73 -6.83
C MET A 584 7.10 -43.95 -6.69
N GLU A 585 6.36 -44.06 -5.59
CA GLU A 585 5.41 -45.14 -5.38
C GLU A 585 4.30 -45.14 -6.44
N GLY A 586 3.75 -43.98 -6.80
CA GLY A 586 2.77 -43.84 -7.86
C GLY A 586 3.30 -44.22 -9.24
N LEU A 587 4.56 -43.86 -9.56
CA LEU A 587 5.23 -44.32 -10.77
C LEU A 587 5.40 -45.84 -10.78
N MET A 588 5.77 -46.46 -9.65
CA MET A 588 5.90 -47.91 -9.55
C MET A 588 4.55 -48.63 -9.60
N GLN A 589 3.47 -48.02 -9.13
CA GLN A 589 2.12 -48.54 -9.32
C GLN A 589 1.68 -48.43 -10.78
N ALA A 590 2.01 -47.32 -11.46
CA ALA A 590 1.82 -47.18 -12.89
C ALA A 590 2.61 -48.25 -13.68
N VAL A 591 3.83 -48.59 -13.26
CA VAL A 591 4.60 -49.73 -13.80
C VAL A 591 3.81 -51.04 -13.69
N ARG A 592 3.35 -51.38 -12.48
CA ARG A 592 2.60 -52.61 -12.23
C ARG A 592 1.32 -52.67 -13.07
N PHE A 593 0.64 -51.53 -13.20
CA PHE A 593 -0.52 -51.39 -14.05
C PHE A 593 -0.20 -51.65 -15.52
N LEU A 594 0.83 -50.99 -16.07
CA LEU A 594 1.24 -51.16 -17.46
C LEU A 594 1.65 -52.61 -17.78
N GLN A 595 2.29 -53.30 -16.83
CA GLN A 595 2.63 -54.72 -16.96
C GLN A 595 1.40 -55.64 -16.92
N SER A 596 0.36 -55.28 -16.17
CA SER A 596 -0.86 -56.09 -16.05
C SER A 596 -1.70 -56.11 -17.33
N GLY A 597 -1.48 -55.16 -18.24
CA GLY A 597 -2.19 -55.09 -19.52
C GLY A 597 -3.67 -54.72 -19.41
N ARG A 598 -4.11 -54.22 -18.24
CA ARG A 598 -5.48 -53.76 -17.99
C ARG A 598 -5.93 -52.69 -18.99
N THR A 599 -7.21 -52.73 -19.34
CA THR A 599 -7.84 -51.82 -20.30
C THR A 599 -9.00 -51.07 -19.65
N GLU A 600 -9.70 -50.22 -20.42
CA GLU A 600 -10.86 -49.45 -19.95
C GLU A 600 -11.98 -50.34 -19.35
N GLU A 601 -12.03 -51.62 -19.72
CA GLU A 601 -12.99 -52.57 -19.15
C GLU A 601 -12.71 -52.86 -17.65
N ASP A 602 -11.50 -52.56 -17.17
CA ASP A 602 -11.06 -52.77 -15.79
C ASP A 602 -11.20 -51.52 -14.90
N PHE A 603 -11.90 -50.47 -15.35
CA PHE A 603 -12.13 -49.27 -14.53
C PHE A 603 -12.91 -49.62 -13.25
N LEU A 604 -12.24 -49.48 -12.11
CA LEU A 604 -12.87 -49.63 -10.80
C LEU A 604 -13.52 -48.32 -10.37
N PRO A 605 -14.57 -48.37 -9.51
CA PRO A 605 -15.07 -47.17 -8.84
C PRO A 605 -13.93 -46.40 -8.17
N PHE A 606 -13.99 -45.06 -8.23
CA PHE A 606 -12.91 -44.18 -7.78
C PHE A 606 -12.45 -44.46 -6.34
N GLU A 607 -13.37 -44.74 -5.41
CA GLU A 607 -12.99 -45.03 -4.03
C GLU A 607 -12.15 -46.31 -3.90
N LYS A 608 -12.53 -47.38 -4.62
CA LYS A 608 -11.75 -48.62 -4.67
C LYS A 608 -10.40 -48.41 -5.34
N TRP A 609 -10.36 -47.58 -6.39
CA TRP A 609 -9.10 -47.23 -7.05
C TRP A 609 -8.17 -46.46 -6.11
N ARG A 610 -8.71 -45.49 -5.38
CA ARG A 610 -7.97 -44.71 -4.39
C ARG A 610 -7.39 -45.60 -3.29
N GLU A 611 -8.10 -46.65 -2.88
CA GLU A 611 -7.58 -47.65 -1.92
C GLU A 611 -6.41 -48.46 -2.50
N ILE A 612 -6.44 -48.81 -3.79
CA ILE A 612 -5.36 -49.55 -4.47
C ILE A 612 -4.11 -48.67 -4.60
N VAL A 613 -4.31 -47.39 -4.94
CA VAL A 613 -3.23 -46.42 -5.17
C VAL A 613 -2.78 -45.73 -3.87
N ARG A 614 -3.41 -46.09 -2.74
CA ARG A 614 -3.11 -45.51 -1.42
C ARG A 614 -1.66 -45.75 -1.04
N ASN A 615 -0.94 -44.68 -0.73
CA ASN A 615 0.40 -44.81 -0.16
C ASN A 615 0.26 -45.28 1.30
N PRO A 616 0.98 -46.35 1.72
CA PRO A 616 1.04 -46.73 3.13
C PRO A 616 1.60 -45.61 4.02
N GLU A 617 2.51 -44.80 3.50
CA GLU A 617 3.03 -43.61 4.17
C GLU A 617 2.36 -42.36 3.59
N PRO A 618 1.39 -41.75 4.29
CA PRO A 618 0.64 -40.64 3.74
C PRO A 618 1.53 -39.41 3.59
N GLU A 619 1.64 -38.91 2.37
CA GLU A 619 2.35 -37.66 2.09
C GLU A 619 1.67 -36.46 2.78
N PRO A 620 2.44 -35.40 3.10
CA PRO A 620 1.94 -34.26 3.84
C PRO A 620 0.72 -33.62 3.15
N GLN A 621 -0.32 -33.36 3.95
CA GLN A 621 -1.57 -32.81 3.43
C GLN A 621 -1.33 -31.43 2.83
N ILE A 622 -1.59 -31.31 1.53
CA ILE A 622 -1.53 -30.04 0.78
C ILE A 622 -2.84 -29.24 0.96
N GLN A 623 -3.93 -29.92 1.30
CA GLN A 623 -5.27 -29.34 1.35
C GLN A 623 -5.43 -28.30 2.47
N TYR A 624 -6.23 -27.26 2.20
CA TYR A 624 -6.57 -26.16 3.12
C TYR A 624 -5.42 -25.22 3.52
N ARG A 625 -4.22 -25.40 2.97
CA ARG A 625 -3.10 -24.49 3.19
C ARG A 625 -3.22 -23.24 2.34
N ARG A 626 -3.02 -22.07 2.96
CA ARG A 626 -3.05 -20.79 2.26
C ARG A 626 -1.71 -20.42 1.62
N TRP A 627 -0.62 -21.07 2.04
CA TRP A 627 0.75 -20.82 1.56
C TRP A 627 1.19 -19.35 1.72
N ARG A 628 0.71 -18.68 2.77
CA ARG A 628 0.95 -17.24 3.00
C ARG A 628 1.95 -16.97 4.11
N THR A 629 2.13 -17.92 5.03
CA THR A 629 2.97 -17.74 6.22
C THR A 629 4.07 -18.78 6.26
N ALA A 630 5.21 -18.47 6.89
CA ALA A 630 6.27 -19.45 7.10
C ALA A 630 5.79 -20.68 7.92
N ALA A 631 4.81 -20.50 8.81
CA ALA A 631 4.22 -21.59 9.59
C ALA A 631 3.52 -22.64 8.70
N ASP A 632 2.80 -22.20 7.65
CA ASP A 632 2.14 -23.13 6.71
C ASP A 632 3.14 -24.07 6.03
N HIS A 633 4.32 -23.55 5.69
CA HIS A 633 5.40 -24.27 5.01
C HIS A 633 6.13 -25.20 5.98
N ARG A 634 6.36 -24.75 7.22
CA ARG A 634 6.96 -25.57 8.28
C ARG A 634 6.09 -26.76 8.62
N ASP A 635 4.78 -26.57 8.67
CA ASP A 635 3.83 -27.64 8.95
C ASP A 635 3.70 -28.61 7.75
N TYR A 636 3.86 -28.12 6.51
CA TYR A 636 3.92 -28.99 5.33
C TYR A 636 5.17 -29.90 5.32
N LEU A 637 6.32 -29.38 5.76
CA LEU A 637 7.61 -30.08 5.78
C LEU A 637 7.98 -30.59 7.18
N LYS A 638 7.00 -30.82 8.04
CA LYS A 638 7.22 -31.17 9.46
C LYS A 638 8.02 -32.45 9.63
N ASP A 639 7.78 -33.44 8.76
CA ASP A 639 8.42 -34.75 8.82
C ASP A 639 9.85 -34.72 8.24
N GLN A 640 10.23 -33.65 7.53
CA GLN A 640 11.51 -33.51 6.85
C GLN A 640 12.16 -32.14 7.15
N PRO A 641 12.79 -31.97 8.33
CA PRO A 641 13.36 -30.69 8.75
C PRO A 641 14.48 -30.20 7.84
N ALA A 642 15.28 -31.12 7.27
CA ALA A 642 16.33 -30.77 6.31
C ALA A 642 15.73 -30.17 5.01
N LEU A 643 14.60 -30.71 4.52
CA LEU A 643 13.90 -30.18 3.36
C LEU A 643 13.32 -28.78 3.63
N PHE A 644 12.85 -28.53 4.86
CA PHE A 644 12.41 -27.20 5.28
C PHE A 644 13.56 -26.19 5.31
N GLN A 645 14.75 -26.59 5.80
CA GLN A 645 15.94 -25.74 5.73
C GLN A 645 16.37 -25.46 4.29
N TRP A 646 16.28 -26.46 3.40
CA TRP A 646 16.53 -26.25 1.97
C TRP A 646 15.54 -25.25 1.36
N LEU A 647 14.24 -25.38 1.64
CA LEU A 647 13.23 -24.41 1.21
C LEU A 647 13.54 -22.99 1.71
N CYS A 648 13.92 -22.84 2.98
CA CYS A 648 14.33 -21.56 3.54
C CYS A 648 15.58 -21.02 2.86
N ALA A 649 16.54 -21.86 2.50
CA ALA A 649 17.75 -21.48 1.79
C ALA A 649 17.45 -20.93 0.38
N LEU A 650 16.43 -21.45 -0.32
CA LEU A 650 16.02 -20.93 -1.63
C LEU A 650 15.62 -19.44 -1.60
N THR A 651 15.17 -18.96 -0.44
CA THR A 651 14.77 -17.55 -0.25
C THR A 651 15.97 -16.58 -0.18
N ILE A 652 17.21 -17.10 -0.18
CA ILE A 652 18.43 -16.29 -0.29
C ILE A 652 18.44 -15.53 -1.60
N TYR A 653 17.96 -16.13 -2.69
CA TYR A 653 17.85 -15.48 -3.97
C TYR A 653 16.39 -15.02 -4.22
N PRO A 654 16.13 -13.79 -4.68
CA PRO A 654 14.76 -13.27 -4.80
C PRO A 654 13.85 -14.03 -5.77
N LYS A 655 14.44 -14.67 -6.79
CA LYS A 655 13.72 -15.42 -7.84
C LYS A 655 14.32 -16.83 -7.95
N PRO A 656 14.00 -17.76 -7.03
CA PRO A 656 14.60 -19.09 -7.06
C PRO A 656 14.27 -19.78 -8.38
N THR A 657 15.31 -20.10 -9.15
CA THR A 657 15.21 -20.87 -10.39
C THR A 657 15.47 -22.34 -10.12
N TRP A 658 15.09 -23.20 -11.05
CA TRP A 658 15.31 -24.65 -10.98
C TRP A 658 16.78 -25.00 -10.74
N GLU A 659 17.68 -24.33 -11.47
CA GLU A 659 19.12 -24.55 -11.42
C GLU A 659 19.70 -24.17 -10.05
N LEU A 660 19.28 -23.01 -9.51
CA LEU A 660 19.69 -22.58 -8.17
C LEU A 660 19.13 -23.49 -7.09
N THR A 661 17.91 -24.00 -7.26
CA THR A 661 17.31 -24.94 -6.30
C THR A 661 18.16 -26.19 -6.16
N ILE A 662 18.60 -26.77 -7.28
CA ILE A 662 19.49 -27.95 -7.30
C ILE A 662 20.87 -27.59 -6.75
N ALA A 663 21.46 -26.45 -7.16
CA ALA A 663 22.80 -26.04 -6.72
C ALA A 663 22.87 -25.82 -5.20
N ILE A 664 21.85 -25.16 -4.64
CA ILE A 664 21.73 -24.95 -3.19
C ILE A 664 21.52 -26.30 -2.49
N GLY A 665 20.63 -27.16 -3.01
CA GLY A 665 20.41 -28.49 -2.42
C GLY A 665 21.68 -29.34 -2.37
N ASP A 666 22.49 -29.31 -3.43
CA ASP A 666 23.78 -30.03 -3.50
C ASP A 666 24.77 -29.51 -2.45
N ALA A 667 24.85 -28.20 -2.26
CA ALA A 667 25.69 -27.59 -1.23
C ALA A 667 25.22 -27.92 0.19
N LEU A 668 23.94 -28.24 0.36
CA LEU A 668 23.34 -28.60 1.65
C LEU A 668 23.39 -30.09 1.99
N ARG A 669 23.98 -30.94 1.12
CA ARG A 669 24.17 -32.38 1.40
C ARG A 669 24.85 -32.69 2.74
N PRO A 670 25.89 -31.95 3.19
CA PRO A 670 26.49 -32.18 4.50
C PRO A 670 25.52 -31.99 5.67
N PHE A 671 24.43 -31.24 5.47
CA PHE A 671 23.39 -30.97 6.47
C PHE A 671 22.19 -31.93 6.36
N GLY A 672 22.34 -33.05 5.63
CA GLY A 672 21.30 -34.08 5.51
C GLY A 672 20.25 -33.82 4.42
N VAL A 673 20.50 -32.86 3.51
CA VAL A 673 19.62 -32.62 2.36
C VAL A 673 19.96 -33.58 1.22
N GLU A 674 18.96 -34.31 0.72
CA GLU A 674 19.12 -35.16 -0.46
C GLU A 674 18.43 -34.53 -1.68
N VAL A 675 19.18 -34.34 -2.76
CA VAL A 675 18.67 -33.85 -4.05
C VAL A 675 18.26 -35.04 -4.90
N ASN A 676 17.03 -35.49 -4.72
CA ASN A 676 16.43 -36.62 -5.42
C ASN A 676 15.08 -36.20 -6.06
N TYR A 677 14.46 -37.10 -6.82
CA TYR A 677 13.23 -36.77 -7.56
C TYR A 677 12.06 -36.49 -6.60
N GLU A 678 11.95 -37.26 -5.52
CA GLU A 678 10.86 -37.18 -4.54
C GLU A 678 10.87 -35.87 -3.73
N ASN A 679 12.03 -35.45 -3.23
CA ASN A 679 12.16 -34.18 -2.50
C ASN A 679 11.93 -32.98 -3.43
N LEU A 680 12.41 -33.06 -4.67
CA LEU A 680 12.15 -32.02 -5.68
C LEU A 680 10.67 -31.94 -6.04
N LEU A 681 9.96 -33.07 -6.14
CA LEU A 681 8.50 -33.10 -6.33
C LEU A 681 7.78 -32.43 -5.16
N THR A 682 8.20 -32.75 -3.93
CA THR A 682 7.65 -32.17 -2.70
C THR A 682 7.82 -30.66 -2.67
N LEU A 683 8.98 -30.13 -3.08
CA LEU A 683 9.18 -28.69 -3.22
C LEU A 683 8.37 -28.10 -4.39
N ALA A 684 8.31 -28.78 -5.54
CA ALA A 684 7.62 -28.30 -6.73
C ALA A 684 6.11 -28.12 -6.55
N ARG A 685 5.50 -28.84 -5.59
CA ARG A 685 4.09 -28.69 -5.19
C ARG A 685 3.78 -27.37 -4.50
N ILE A 686 4.79 -26.66 -4.00
CA ILE A 686 4.61 -25.37 -3.33
C ILE A 686 4.20 -24.31 -4.38
N PRO A 687 3.07 -23.61 -4.21
CA PRO A 687 2.51 -22.77 -5.28
C PRO A 687 3.44 -21.70 -5.83
N TRP A 688 4.21 -21.02 -4.96
CA TRP A 688 5.11 -19.96 -5.40
C TRP A 688 6.35 -20.48 -6.14
N LEU A 689 6.74 -21.75 -5.96
CA LEU A 689 7.77 -22.42 -6.77
C LEU A 689 7.22 -22.88 -8.13
N ARG A 690 5.92 -23.21 -8.19
CA ARG A 690 5.21 -23.50 -9.45
C ARG A 690 5.02 -22.23 -10.29
N GLU A 691 4.72 -21.11 -9.67
CA GLU A 691 4.55 -19.80 -10.33
C GLU A 691 5.90 -19.11 -10.62
N GLY A 692 6.92 -19.39 -9.81
CA GLY A 692 8.26 -18.78 -9.88
C GLY A 692 8.33 -17.40 -9.23
N ARG A 693 7.43 -17.08 -8.28
CA ARG A 693 7.35 -15.77 -7.62
C ARG A 693 6.99 -15.90 -6.15
N ILE A 694 7.89 -15.46 -5.26
CA ILE A 694 7.66 -15.39 -3.82
C ILE A 694 7.31 -13.95 -3.38
N SER A 695 6.39 -13.82 -2.41
CA SER A 695 6.12 -12.51 -1.80
C SER A 695 7.27 -12.09 -0.88
N GLU A 696 7.63 -10.80 -0.88
CA GLU A 696 8.76 -10.29 -0.09
C GLU A 696 8.57 -10.53 1.41
N LYS A 697 7.34 -10.40 1.90
CA LYS A 697 6.99 -10.68 3.30
C LYS A 697 7.29 -12.15 3.66
N LEU A 698 6.78 -13.09 2.86
CA LEU A 698 6.99 -14.52 3.10
C LEU A 698 8.48 -14.90 3.01
N ARG A 699 9.20 -14.29 2.05
CA ARG A 699 10.65 -14.48 1.88
C ARG A 699 11.41 -14.10 3.15
N LEU A 700 11.10 -12.95 3.74
CA LEU A 700 11.73 -12.49 4.98
C LEU A 700 11.33 -13.36 6.18
N GLU A 701 10.07 -13.79 6.28
CA GLU A 701 9.62 -14.72 7.34
C GLU A 701 10.37 -16.07 7.27
N LEU A 702 10.47 -16.69 6.09
CA LEU A 702 11.18 -17.97 5.92
C LEU A 702 12.66 -17.86 6.26
N ARG A 703 13.33 -16.75 5.90
CA ARG A 703 14.74 -16.51 6.25
C ARG A 703 15.01 -16.49 7.75
N GLN A 704 14.03 -16.13 8.59
CA GLN A 704 14.22 -16.12 10.04
C GLN A 704 14.47 -17.53 10.61
N PHE A 705 13.93 -18.56 9.94
CA PHE A 705 14.10 -19.96 10.34
C PHE A 705 15.38 -20.61 9.78
N LEU A 706 16.11 -19.90 8.91
CA LEU A 706 17.31 -20.42 8.29
C LEU A 706 18.47 -20.44 9.28
N GLU A 707 19.09 -21.60 9.44
CA GLU A 707 20.26 -21.79 10.30
C GLU A 707 21.50 -21.05 9.75
N PRO A 708 22.37 -20.50 10.61
CA PRO A 708 23.53 -19.71 10.18
C PRO A 708 24.48 -20.43 9.21
N GLU A 709 24.80 -21.71 9.46
CA GLU A 709 25.74 -22.49 8.66
C GLU A 709 25.15 -22.88 7.30
N ILE A 710 23.86 -23.22 7.28
CA ILE A 710 23.09 -23.49 6.07
C ILE A 710 22.97 -22.21 5.23
N GLU A 711 22.77 -21.05 5.87
CA GLU A 711 22.73 -19.76 5.18
C GLU A 711 24.04 -19.46 4.46
N THR A 712 25.20 -19.66 5.11
CA THR A 712 26.51 -19.45 4.49
C THR A 712 26.74 -20.39 3.32
N ALA A 713 26.48 -21.69 3.49
CA ALA A 713 26.65 -22.69 2.43
C ALA A 713 25.77 -22.41 1.21
N ALA A 714 24.52 -22.01 1.44
CA ALA A 714 23.59 -21.67 0.37
C ALA A 714 23.95 -20.36 -0.36
N ARG A 715 24.49 -19.35 0.36
CA ARG A 715 24.99 -18.11 -0.25
C ARG A 715 26.25 -18.37 -1.09
N GLU A 716 27.17 -19.19 -0.61
CA GLU A 716 28.35 -19.62 -1.36
C GLU A 716 27.95 -20.39 -2.62
N ALA A 717 26.96 -21.28 -2.55
CA ALA A 717 26.42 -21.95 -3.72
C ALA A 717 25.85 -20.96 -4.73
N CYS A 718 25.02 -20.01 -4.28
CA CYS A 718 24.45 -18.97 -5.14
C CYS A 718 25.55 -18.11 -5.79
N LEU A 719 26.58 -17.72 -5.02
CA LEU A 719 27.70 -16.94 -5.52
C LEU A 719 28.49 -17.71 -6.59
N ARG A 720 28.79 -19.00 -6.37
CA ARG A 720 29.46 -19.85 -7.37
C ARG A 720 28.71 -19.91 -8.69
N GLU A 721 27.39 -20.09 -8.64
CA GLU A 721 26.56 -20.12 -9.86
C GLU A 721 26.49 -18.75 -10.56
N LEU A 722 26.44 -17.65 -9.80
CA LEU A 722 26.54 -16.30 -10.37
C LEU A 722 27.90 -16.07 -11.04
N GLU A 723 29.00 -16.50 -10.43
CA GLU A 723 30.34 -16.35 -11.00
C GLU A 723 30.55 -17.18 -12.26
N ALA A 724 29.98 -18.39 -12.32
CA ALA A 724 30.06 -19.28 -13.47
C ALA A 724 29.43 -18.71 -14.75
N VAL A 725 28.47 -17.79 -14.60
CA VAL A 725 27.70 -17.20 -15.72
C VAL A 725 28.29 -15.87 -16.20
N GLY A 726 29.31 -15.33 -15.52
CA GLY A 726 29.84 -13.97 -15.78
C GLY A 726 30.15 -13.69 -17.25
N LYS A 727 30.90 -14.57 -17.92
CA LYS A 727 31.27 -14.42 -19.33
C LYS A 727 30.09 -14.32 -20.29
N LEU A 728 28.96 -14.96 -19.97
CA LEU A 728 27.74 -14.94 -20.79
C LEU A 728 26.94 -13.65 -20.60
N VAL A 729 27.08 -13.01 -19.43
CA VAL A 729 26.18 -11.93 -19.00
C VAL A 729 26.85 -10.55 -19.03
N GLU A 730 28.18 -10.46 -18.92
CA GLU A 730 28.96 -9.20 -18.88
C GLU A 730 28.54 -8.17 -19.93
N ASN A 731 28.17 -8.61 -21.15
CA ASN A 731 27.73 -7.75 -22.25
C ASN A 731 26.26 -7.98 -22.65
N SER A 732 25.36 -8.09 -21.68
CA SER A 732 23.93 -8.31 -21.91
C SER A 732 23.02 -7.44 -21.05
N GLN A 733 21.72 -7.44 -21.35
CA GLN A 733 20.70 -6.78 -20.53
C GLN A 733 20.66 -7.29 -19.07
N ALA A 734 21.09 -8.54 -18.83
CA ALA A 734 21.18 -9.10 -17.48
C ALA A 734 22.41 -8.64 -16.69
N ALA A 735 23.39 -7.94 -17.31
CA ALA A 735 24.66 -7.54 -16.67
C ALA A 735 24.46 -6.79 -15.35
N ARG A 736 23.53 -5.83 -15.35
CA ARG A 736 23.24 -5.01 -14.17
C ARG A 736 22.61 -5.81 -13.03
N GLU A 737 21.61 -6.66 -13.32
CA GLU A 737 20.98 -7.53 -12.31
C GLU A 737 22.01 -8.52 -11.75
N TRP A 738 22.80 -9.14 -12.63
CA TRP A 738 23.88 -10.05 -12.26
C TRP A 738 24.92 -9.41 -11.34
N MET A 739 25.44 -8.24 -11.71
CA MET A 739 26.47 -7.56 -10.93
C MET A 739 25.93 -7.10 -9.56
N THR A 740 24.67 -6.65 -9.52
CA THR A 740 24.00 -6.27 -8.28
C THR A 740 23.86 -7.49 -7.36
N GLU A 741 23.30 -8.59 -7.85
CA GLU A 741 23.10 -9.81 -7.05
C GLU A 741 24.42 -10.43 -6.60
N LYS A 742 25.43 -10.50 -7.48
CA LYS A 742 26.77 -11.01 -7.15
C LYS A 742 27.40 -10.23 -6.00
N THR A 743 27.34 -8.90 -6.05
CA THR A 743 27.90 -8.03 -5.00
C THR A 743 27.11 -8.19 -3.68
N LEU A 744 25.78 -8.30 -3.75
CA LEU A 744 24.94 -8.53 -2.57
C LEU A 744 25.27 -9.87 -1.90
N GLN A 745 25.53 -10.94 -2.66
CA GLN A 745 25.92 -12.23 -2.11
C GLN A 745 27.32 -12.17 -1.49
N LYS A 746 28.31 -11.57 -2.16
CA LYS A 746 29.67 -11.38 -1.61
C LYS A 746 29.63 -10.65 -0.26
N PHE A 747 28.95 -9.51 -0.20
CA PHE A 747 28.78 -8.76 1.05
C PHE A 747 28.04 -9.56 2.12
N SER A 748 27.04 -10.35 1.75
CA SER A 748 26.28 -11.13 2.72
C SER A 748 27.08 -12.29 3.33
N ILE A 749 28.08 -12.83 2.61
CA ILE A 749 28.97 -13.89 3.10
C ILE A 749 30.01 -13.30 4.05
N ALA A 750 30.65 -12.19 3.67
CA ALA A 750 31.67 -11.52 4.47
C ALA A 750 31.37 -10.02 4.65
N PRO A 751 30.49 -9.62 5.60
CA PRO A 751 30.13 -8.22 5.79
C PRO A 751 31.27 -7.33 6.30
N ASP A 752 32.27 -7.93 6.96
CA ASP A 752 33.47 -7.23 7.47
C ASP A 752 34.55 -7.02 6.40
N ASP A 753 34.44 -7.70 5.25
CA ASP A 753 35.42 -7.58 4.18
C ASP A 753 35.40 -6.17 3.57
N SER A 754 36.57 -5.53 3.53
CA SER A 754 36.72 -4.16 3.04
C SER A 754 36.35 -4.03 1.56
N GLU A 755 36.69 -5.02 0.73
CA GLU A 755 36.40 -4.99 -0.71
C GLU A 755 34.89 -5.11 -0.97
N SER A 756 34.22 -6.01 -0.26
CA SER A 756 32.77 -6.18 -0.34
C SER A 756 32.02 -4.92 0.11
N GLN A 757 32.51 -4.22 1.14
CA GLN A 757 31.95 -2.94 1.58
C GLN A 757 32.14 -1.83 0.55
N THR A 758 33.30 -1.71 -0.08
CA THR A 758 33.57 -0.69 -1.10
C THR A 758 32.71 -0.91 -2.35
N LEU A 759 32.57 -2.16 -2.80
CA LEU A 759 31.69 -2.52 -3.92
C LEU A 759 30.21 -2.22 -3.61
N LEU A 760 29.76 -2.52 -2.39
CA LEU A 760 28.38 -2.22 -1.98
C LEU A 760 28.11 -0.71 -1.93
N ARG A 761 29.06 0.09 -1.43
CA ARG A 761 28.96 1.56 -1.41
C ARG A 761 28.89 2.12 -2.83
N ALA A 762 29.71 1.61 -3.74
CA ALA A 762 29.66 2.00 -5.15
C ALA A 762 28.28 1.70 -5.78
N LEU A 763 27.70 0.51 -5.54
CA LEU A 763 26.34 0.18 -5.97
C LEU A 763 25.26 1.12 -5.41
N PHE A 764 25.40 1.49 -4.13
CA PHE A 764 24.50 2.43 -3.48
C PHE A 764 24.58 3.82 -4.11
N HIS A 765 25.80 4.31 -4.38
CA HIS A 765 26.02 5.59 -5.06
C HIS A 765 25.45 5.64 -6.47
N LYS A 766 25.51 4.53 -7.23
CA LYS A 766 24.91 4.42 -8.57
C LYS A 766 23.38 4.30 -8.56
N GLY A 767 22.75 4.14 -7.40
CA GLY A 767 21.29 3.98 -7.29
C GLY A 767 20.77 2.66 -7.87
N TRP A 768 21.61 1.62 -7.92
CA TRP A 768 21.21 0.31 -8.43
C TRP A 768 20.49 -0.57 -7.40
N LEU A 769 20.57 -0.18 -6.12
CA LEU A 769 19.87 -0.85 -5.02
C LEU A 769 18.42 -0.36 -4.91
N GLY A 770 17.47 -1.23 -5.26
CA GLY A 770 16.05 -0.99 -5.03
C GLY A 770 15.66 -1.20 -3.56
N LYS A 771 14.40 -0.88 -3.22
CA LYS A 771 13.84 -1.08 -1.87
C LYS A 771 14.01 -2.52 -1.35
N ARG A 772 13.86 -3.52 -2.23
CA ARG A 772 14.02 -4.95 -1.89
C ARG A 772 15.47 -5.33 -1.55
N HIS A 773 16.44 -4.72 -2.22
CA HIS A 773 17.86 -4.94 -1.91
C HIS A 773 18.21 -4.32 -0.57
N LEU A 774 17.68 -3.13 -0.27
CA LEU A 774 17.89 -2.45 1.01
C LEU A 774 17.28 -3.22 2.19
N SER A 775 16.03 -3.70 2.07
CA SER A 775 15.41 -4.54 3.12
C SER A 775 16.18 -5.84 3.34
N GLN A 776 16.74 -6.42 2.28
CA GLN A 776 17.61 -7.59 2.38
C GLN A 776 18.89 -7.27 3.17
N LEU A 777 19.57 -6.17 2.81
CA LEU A 777 20.82 -5.76 3.46
C LEU A 777 20.64 -5.45 4.95
N GLU A 778 19.56 -4.76 5.31
CA GLU A 778 19.23 -4.43 6.69
C GLU A 778 19.05 -5.70 7.55
N ASN A 779 18.29 -6.67 7.05
CA ASN A 779 18.10 -7.95 7.75
C ASN A 779 19.40 -8.76 7.84
N THR A 780 20.20 -8.81 6.77
CA THR A 780 21.50 -9.52 6.81
C THR A 780 22.46 -8.88 7.80
N TRP A 781 22.49 -7.54 7.84
CA TRP A 781 23.34 -6.80 8.77
C TRP A 781 22.89 -6.99 10.21
N ALA A 782 21.59 -6.94 10.50
CA ALA A 782 21.05 -7.19 11.83
C ALA A 782 21.44 -8.59 12.34
N ARG A 783 21.25 -9.64 11.53
CA ARG A 783 21.65 -11.01 11.89
C ARG A 783 23.15 -11.15 12.09
N TYR A 784 23.95 -10.48 11.25
CA TYR A 784 25.41 -10.47 11.40
C TYR A 784 25.83 -9.82 12.73
N GLN A 785 25.25 -8.67 13.09
CA GLN A 785 25.51 -7.98 14.35
C GLN A 785 25.10 -8.82 15.57
N GLU A 786 23.94 -9.48 15.53
CA GLU A 786 23.52 -10.40 16.59
C GLU A 786 24.53 -11.54 16.80
N ARG A 787 25.05 -12.13 15.70
CA ARG A 787 26.07 -13.19 15.76
C ARG A 787 27.39 -12.66 16.35
N LYS A 788 27.86 -11.52 15.86
CA LYS A 788 29.09 -10.87 16.33
C LYS A 788 29.02 -10.57 17.83
N ASN A 789 27.88 -10.03 18.29
CA ASN A 789 27.64 -9.76 19.69
C ASN A 789 27.65 -11.06 20.52
N ARG A 790 26.93 -12.12 20.11
CA ARG A 790 26.95 -13.41 20.81
C ARG A 790 28.34 -14.02 20.91
N ALA A 791 29.13 -13.94 19.83
CA ALA A 791 30.51 -14.43 19.81
C ALA A 791 31.46 -13.60 20.69
N SER A 792 31.15 -12.33 20.97
CA SER A 792 31.93 -11.49 21.89
C SER A 792 31.58 -11.67 23.36
N PHE A 793 30.44 -12.31 23.66
CA PHE A 793 29.99 -12.62 25.02
C PHE A 793 30.36 -14.06 25.47
N MET A 794 30.74 -14.93 24.54
CA MET A 794 31.36 -16.24 24.80
C MET A 794 32.88 -16.09 24.81
#